data_AF-A0A969XCP3-F1
#
_entry.id   AF-A0A969XCP3-F1
#
_cell.length_a   1.000
_cell.length_b   1.000
_cell.length_c   1.000
_cell.angle_alpha   90.00
_cell.angle_beta   90.00
_cell.angle_gamma   90.00
#
_symmetry.space_group_name_H-M   'P 1'
#
loop_
_entity.id
_entity.type
_entity.pdbx_description
1 polymer ?
#
loop_
_entity_poly.entity_id
_entity_poly.type
_entity_poly.pdbx_seq_one_letter_code
_entity_poly.pdbx_strand_id
1 'polypeptide(L)'
;MKLKKKPAKNQESKPAAPRARRSIAPLAAALLPVVLGLVAMLAVLFQLHQSSATQQTREQVTRLHAAYSQQLDMLTGLIDTNIHALAEGSLLKEAMLQQDSETLARFEKEWSQRAYIHEIVIEATGLERPREGLSFAALDHLGQAATNQPASLEYVAAQGKNLFYQAVPVIHPQQSRVIGTLLAVYDADALLGILTSPKLHEGWQVRLLQQLPRAPQLQLYHAGPGLQSGMPETFRLSHPNWVLEIGIDSSGLLDSPWLIQYLSLPLLLLLSGCAGLFLLQTRYSKQLASDTANLMQAITTGKPQGLALLGNRQLQTLAEPLLKLLQKASRPAAPAAQPAAAPVREAAPVATQGPVKAFGLDDALEIDILDMVLDEDAMQESFIDDAPPGATGDPSLVVPDIFRAYDIRGIVGTNLDENTAYWIGRAAGSESIAQGEARVVTGRDGRLSSPALLEALVRGLTESGCTVLDLGMVPTPLVYFGTHQLEATSGIMVTGSHNPADYNGFKVVIAGETLANERIAALYQRIAGGDLLNAPGSVQQIELLEQYIDYITDDVAVANPLKVVIDCGNGVAGVVAPRLLESIGCNVVPLYCNVDGNFPNHHPDPGNPENLQDLIRKVQAEGADLGLAFDGDGDRLGVVTNKGEIIYPDRLMMLLAKDVVARNPGCDVIFDVKCTRRLAALISRCGGRPVMWKTGHSLMKAKLRETGALLAGEMSGHIFFKERWFGFDDGIYAAARVLEILSIEHDSVDRVFARYPVSPSTPELHLDVTEDSKFAIIQALQAKASWGDGSVNTLDGVRVDFPKGWGLIRASNTTPVLVMRFEGDTEDELQRIQQVFREQLLAVAPDIQWPF
;
A
#
# COMPACT_ATOMS: atom_id res chain seq x y z
N MET A 1 53.31 36.35 46.40
CA MET A 1 54.30 36.96 47.31
C MET A 1 54.95 35.87 48.17
N LYS A 2 56.17 36.11 48.68
CA LYS A 2 56.89 35.35 49.75
C LYS A 2 55.95 34.89 50.90
N LEU A 3 56.09 33.76 51.61
CA LEU A 3 57.02 32.60 51.65
C LEU A 3 56.18 31.27 51.68
N LYS A 4 56.56 30.05 52.13
CA LYS A 4 57.72 29.44 52.84
C LYS A 4 57.77 27.90 52.64
N LYS A 5 58.81 27.21 53.14
CA LYS A 5 58.91 25.74 53.34
C LYS A 5 59.47 25.45 54.75
N LYS A 6 59.11 24.32 55.39
CA LYS A 6 60.01 23.29 56.01
C LYS A 6 59.23 22.25 56.87
N PRO A 7 59.81 21.07 57.23
CA PRO A 7 59.04 19.81 57.19
C PRO A 7 59.25 18.81 58.35
N ALA A 8 58.62 17.62 58.19
CA ALA A 8 59.09 16.27 58.54
C ALA A 8 59.22 15.80 60.00
N LYS A 9 58.67 14.60 60.25
CA LYS A 9 59.40 13.47 60.86
C LYS A 9 58.68 12.12 60.63
N ASN A 10 59.45 11.06 60.40
CA ASN A 10 58.98 9.66 60.50
C ASN A 10 58.98 9.21 61.97
N GLN A 11 58.14 8.23 62.31
CA GLN A 11 58.50 7.17 63.24
C GLN A 11 57.62 5.92 63.04
N GLU A 12 58.20 4.74 63.25
CA GLU A 12 57.62 3.45 62.86
C GLU A 12 57.06 2.65 64.05
N SER A 13 55.99 1.89 63.78
CA SER A 13 55.60 0.60 64.38
C SER A 13 55.69 0.36 65.90
N LYS A 14 54.59 -0.13 66.49
CA LYS A 14 54.47 -1.50 67.07
C LYS A 14 52.99 -1.87 67.34
N PRO A 15 52.63 -3.12 67.72
CA PRO A 15 51.50 -3.81 67.10
C PRO A 15 50.13 -3.63 67.79
N ALA A 16 49.10 -4.16 67.13
CA ALA A 16 47.70 -4.02 67.49
C ALA A 16 47.21 -4.97 68.59
N ALA A 17 46.23 -4.49 69.36
CA ALA A 17 45.25 -5.32 70.07
C ALA A 17 43.98 -5.49 69.20
N PRO A 18 43.22 -6.60 69.33
CA PRO A 18 42.11 -6.91 68.42
C PRO A 18 40.90 -5.99 68.64
N ARG A 19 40.79 -4.91 67.87
CA ARG A 19 39.54 -4.15 67.74
C ARG A 19 38.51 -4.99 66.99
N ALA A 20 37.35 -5.19 67.61
CA ALA A 20 36.23 -5.91 67.00
C ALA A 20 35.84 -5.28 65.65
N ARG A 21 35.63 -6.13 64.63
CA ARG A 21 35.10 -5.72 63.33
C ARG A 21 33.66 -5.20 63.51
N ARG A 22 33.49 -3.89 63.67
CA ARG A 22 32.21 -3.22 63.37
C ARG A 22 31.94 -3.43 61.88
N SER A 23 30.92 -4.20 61.54
CA SER A 23 30.49 -4.38 60.16
C SER A 23 29.92 -3.06 59.62
N ILE A 24 30.56 -2.50 58.60
CA ILE A 24 30.12 -1.26 57.92
C ILE A 24 28.95 -1.56 56.94
N ALA A 25 28.73 -2.85 56.64
CA ALA A 25 27.69 -3.36 55.74
C ALA A 25 26.27 -2.76 55.85
N PRO A 26 25.67 -2.53 57.04
CA PRO A 26 24.29 -2.03 57.10
C PRO A 26 24.17 -0.54 56.73
N LEU A 27 25.23 0.26 56.84
CA LEU A 27 25.16 1.69 56.53
C LEU A 27 25.16 1.95 55.01
N ALA A 28 25.95 1.18 54.26
CA ALA A 28 25.99 1.26 52.80
C ALA A 28 24.64 0.88 52.16
N ALA A 29 23.98 -0.16 52.69
CA ALA A 29 22.66 -0.58 52.24
C ALA A 29 21.56 0.47 52.51
N ALA A 30 21.70 1.29 53.56
CA ALA A 30 20.76 2.35 53.89
C ALA A 30 20.99 3.67 53.12
N LEU A 31 22.19 3.87 52.54
CA LEU A 31 22.53 5.06 51.77
C LEU A 31 22.05 5.01 50.32
N LEU A 32 22.01 3.82 49.71
CA LEU A 32 21.62 3.65 48.30
C LEU A 32 20.21 4.20 47.99
N PRO A 33 19.16 3.95 48.79
CA PRO A 33 17.82 4.51 48.54
C PRO A 33 17.77 6.04 48.66
N VAL A 34 18.59 6.64 49.53
CA VAL A 34 18.64 8.10 49.74
C VAL A 34 19.27 8.80 48.54
N VAL A 35 20.35 8.22 47.97
CA VAL A 35 20.98 8.72 46.74
C VAL A 35 20.00 8.61 45.56
N LEU A 36 19.32 7.46 45.42
CA LEU A 36 18.34 7.25 44.34
C LEU A 36 17.12 8.19 44.49
N GLY A 37 16.67 8.46 45.71
CA GLY A 37 15.63 9.48 45.98
C GLY A 37 16.05 10.90 45.62
N LEU A 38 17.32 11.27 45.83
CA LEU A 38 17.87 12.56 45.40
C LEU A 38 17.96 12.68 43.87
N VAL A 39 18.35 11.61 43.18
CA VAL A 39 18.34 11.56 41.70
C VAL A 39 16.90 11.68 41.17
N ALA A 40 15.94 11.00 41.78
CA ALA A 40 14.52 11.12 41.42
C ALA A 40 13.98 12.55 41.66
N MET A 41 14.35 13.20 42.77
CA MET A 41 13.97 14.59 43.04
C MET A 41 14.55 15.57 42.00
N LEU A 42 15.82 15.37 41.59
CA LEU A 42 16.44 16.17 40.53
C LEU A 42 15.78 15.93 39.16
N ALA A 43 15.39 14.70 38.84
CA ALA A 43 14.63 14.39 37.63
C ALA A 43 13.25 15.08 37.62
N VAL A 44 12.53 15.06 38.74
CA VAL A 44 11.23 15.76 38.89
C VAL A 44 11.41 17.29 38.78
N LEU A 45 12.45 17.87 39.38
CA LEU A 45 12.73 19.30 39.25
C LEU A 45 13.11 19.70 37.81
N PHE A 46 13.87 18.85 37.10
CA PHE A 46 14.18 19.04 35.68
C PHE A 46 12.92 18.93 34.81
N GLN A 47 12.03 17.98 35.10
CA GLN A 47 10.76 17.81 34.40
C GLN A 47 9.79 18.98 34.64
N LEU A 48 9.75 19.55 35.86
CA LEU A 48 9.01 20.77 36.16
C LEU A 48 9.60 22.01 35.46
N HIS A 49 10.93 22.07 35.32
CA HIS A 49 11.57 23.17 34.59
C HIS A 49 11.29 23.09 33.09
N GLN A 50 11.40 21.90 32.49
CA GLN A 50 11.03 21.70 31.08
C GLN A 50 9.55 22.02 30.84
N SER A 51 8.63 21.53 31.68
CA SER A 51 7.19 21.79 31.47
C SER A 51 6.84 23.28 31.50
N SER A 52 7.55 24.09 32.31
CA SER A 52 7.41 25.55 32.32
C SER A 52 7.92 26.21 31.02
N ALA A 53 9.04 25.74 30.47
CA ALA A 53 9.54 26.22 29.18
C ALA A 53 8.61 25.83 28.01
N THR A 54 8.10 24.60 28.00
CA THR A 54 7.10 24.13 27.03
C THR A 54 5.81 24.94 27.11
N GLN A 55 5.35 25.29 28.32
CA GLN A 55 4.17 26.15 28.51
C GLN A 55 4.36 27.54 27.89
N GLN A 56 5.46 28.24 28.19
CA GLN A 56 5.75 29.57 27.62
C GLN A 56 5.84 29.53 26.09
N THR A 57 6.46 28.49 25.55
CA THR A 57 6.56 28.25 24.10
C THR A 57 5.18 28.08 23.47
N ARG A 58 4.32 27.25 24.08
CA ARG A 58 2.96 26.99 23.59
C ARG A 58 2.06 28.23 23.66
N GLU A 59 2.23 29.07 24.69
CA GLU A 59 1.57 30.39 24.75
C GLU A 59 2.02 31.35 23.65
N GLN A 60 3.27 31.25 23.16
CA GLN A 60 3.76 32.04 22.03
C GLN A 60 3.19 31.53 20.70
N VAL A 61 3.21 30.20 20.47
CA VAL A 61 2.55 29.56 19.30
C VAL A 61 1.08 29.96 19.24
N THR A 62 0.36 29.86 20.36
CA THR A 62 -1.08 30.20 20.45
C THR A 62 -1.35 31.67 20.09
N ARG A 63 -0.48 32.59 20.51
CA ARG A 63 -0.57 34.03 20.17
C ARG A 63 -0.27 34.31 18.70
N LEU A 64 0.71 33.61 18.12
CA LEU A 64 1.02 33.72 16.69
C LEU A 64 -0.11 33.18 15.81
N HIS A 65 -0.66 32.01 16.16
CA HIS A 65 -1.85 31.47 15.50
C HIS A 65 -2.99 32.48 15.53
N ALA A 66 -3.38 32.99 16.70
CA ALA A 66 -4.46 33.97 16.81
C ALA A 66 -4.23 35.24 15.98
N ALA A 67 -2.99 35.75 15.93
CA ALA A 67 -2.63 36.94 15.16
C ALA A 67 -2.66 36.72 13.64
N TYR A 68 -2.23 35.56 13.14
CA TYR A 68 -2.31 35.24 11.71
C TYR A 68 -3.74 34.90 11.29
N SER A 69 -4.48 34.11 12.06
CA SER A 69 -5.89 33.78 11.78
C SER A 69 -6.76 35.04 11.73
N GLN A 70 -6.59 35.98 12.66
CA GLN A 70 -7.33 37.25 12.62
C GLN A 70 -7.05 38.08 11.36
N GLN A 71 -5.81 38.08 10.85
CA GLN A 71 -5.46 38.79 9.61
C GLN A 71 -6.02 38.07 8.37
N LEU A 72 -5.99 36.74 8.35
CA LEU A 72 -6.50 35.93 7.24
C LEU A 72 -8.04 35.96 7.16
N ASP A 73 -8.73 35.91 8.29
CA ASP A 73 -10.19 36.04 8.36
C ASP A 73 -10.64 37.46 7.93
N MET A 74 -9.88 38.51 8.30
CA MET A 74 -10.12 39.87 7.83
C MET A 74 -9.86 40.03 6.32
N LEU A 75 -8.81 39.41 5.79
CA LEU A 75 -8.47 39.44 4.36
C LEU A 75 -9.53 38.73 3.52
N THR A 76 -9.84 37.47 3.86
CA THR A 76 -10.84 36.66 3.16
C THR A 76 -12.23 37.27 3.25
N GLY A 77 -12.67 37.73 4.41
CA GLY A 77 -13.96 38.41 4.58
C GLY A 77 -14.07 39.72 3.79
N LEU A 78 -12.97 40.47 3.60
CA LEU A 78 -12.95 41.67 2.77
C LEU A 78 -13.07 41.34 1.27
N ILE A 79 -12.37 40.30 0.80
CA ILE A 79 -12.46 39.80 -0.58
C ILE A 79 -13.89 39.33 -0.88
N ASP A 80 -14.45 38.51 0.02
CA ASP A 80 -15.80 37.97 -0.08
C ASP A 80 -16.88 39.07 -0.08
N THR A 81 -16.77 40.04 0.82
CA THR A 81 -17.69 41.20 0.87
C THR A 81 -17.63 42.02 -0.42
N ASN A 82 -16.43 42.22 -0.99
CA ASN A 82 -16.27 43.02 -2.21
C ASN A 82 -16.87 42.33 -3.44
N ILE A 83 -16.67 41.02 -3.61
CA ILE A 83 -17.22 40.29 -4.78
C ILE A 83 -18.74 40.12 -4.68
N HIS A 84 -19.30 39.91 -3.49
CA HIS A 84 -20.75 39.92 -3.28
C HIS A 84 -21.36 41.32 -3.50
N ALA A 85 -20.71 42.39 -3.03
CA ALA A 85 -21.16 43.76 -3.30
C ALA A 85 -21.10 44.12 -4.80
N LEU A 86 -20.19 43.50 -5.56
CA LEU A 86 -20.13 43.61 -7.01
C LEU A 86 -21.28 42.86 -7.70
N ALA A 87 -21.56 41.62 -7.28
CA ALA A 87 -22.67 40.83 -7.79
C ALA A 87 -24.03 41.48 -7.52
N GLU A 88 -24.19 42.21 -6.41
CA GLU A 88 -25.39 43.00 -6.08
C GLU A 88 -25.52 44.34 -6.86
N GLY A 89 -24.52 44.74 -7.64
CA GLY A 89 -24.53 45.99 -8.40
C GLY A 89 -25.62 46.03 -9.49
N SER A 90 -26.52 47.02 -9.44
CA SER A 90 -27.64 47.13 -10.38
C SER A 90 -27.20 47.18 -11.85
N LEU A 91 -26.12 47.91 -12.16
CA LEU A 91 -25.54 48.01 -13.50
C LEU A 91 -25.15 46.63 -14.07
N LEU A 92 -24.58 45.75 -13.24
CA LEU A 92 -24.21 44.39 -13.66
C LEU A 92 -25.45 43.53 -13.90
N LYS A 93 -26.42 43.58 -12.98
CA LYS A 93 -27.69 42.83 -13.10
C LYS A 93 -28.51 43.29 -14.31
N GLU A 94 -28.58 44.58 -14.58
CA GLU A 94 -29.27 45.13 -15.75
C GLU A 94 -28.58 44.73 -17.06
N ALA A 95 -27.25 44.81 -17.14
CA ALA A 95 -26.48 44.39 -18.32
C ALA A 95 -26.59 42.89 -18.60
N MET A 96 -26.55 42.04 -17.56
CA MET A 96 -26.81 40.59 -17.69
C MET A 96 -28.23 40.31 -18.18
N LEU A 97 -29.25 40.94 -17.60
CA LEU A 97 -30.66 40.74 -17.98
C LEU A 97 -30.98 41.21 -19.41
N GLN A 98 -30.26 42.21 -19.91
CA GLN A 98 -30.37 42.71 -21.29
C GLN A 98 -29.42 42.00 -22.27
N GLN A 99 -28.55 41.12 -21.77
CA GLN A 99 -27.46 40.48 -22.53
C GLN A 99 -26.55 41.48 -23.27
N ASP A 100 -26.33 42.67 -22.69
CA ASP A 100 -25.50 43.74 -23.26
C ASP A 100 -24.01 43.38 -23.18
N SER A 101 -23.53 42.69 -24.22
CA SER A 101 -22.14 42.27 -24.33
C SER A 101 -21.11 43.40 -24.29
N GLU A 102 -21.47 44.64 -24.68
CA GLU A 102 -20.55 45.79 -24.68
C GLU A 102 -20.42 46.39 -23.27
N THR A 103 -21.54 46.58 -22.56
CA THR A 103 -21.49 47.02 -21.15
C THR A 103 -20.84 45.98 -20.25
N LEU A 104 -21.07 44.68 -20.48
CA LEU A 104 -20.37 43.61 -19.75
C LEU A 104 -18.86 43.66 -20.01
N ALA A 105 -18.41 43.72 -21.27
CA ALA A 105 -16.98 43.83 -21.61
C ALA A 105 -16.32 45.11 -21.05
N ARG A 106 -17.06 46.22 -20.99
CA ARG A 106 -16.60 47.46 -20.33
C ARG A 106 -16.44 47.26 -18.82
N PHE A 107 -17.36 46.56 -18.17
CA PHE A 107 -17.31 46.27 -16.74
C PHE A 107 -16.11 45.37 -16.39
N GLU A 108 -15.94 44.26 -17.12
CA GLU A 108 -14.78 43.35 -16.98
C GLU A 108 -13.46 44.13 -17.07
N LYS A 109 -13.34 45.02 -18.06
CA LYS A 109 -12.15 45.85 -18.28
C LYS A 109 -11.93 46.96 -17.25
N GLU A 110 -12.98 47.56 -16.69
CA GLU A 110 -12.83 48.60 -15.65
C GLU A 110 -12.40 48.00 -14.31
N TRP A 111 -13.02 46.90 -13.90
CA TRP A 111 -12.76 46.30 -12.60
C TRP A 111 -11.44 45.52 -12.55
N SER A 112 -10.99 44.96 -13.69
CA SER A 112 -9.63 44.39 -13.86
C SER A 112 -8.49 45.43 -13.81
N GLN A 113 -8.78 46.72 -13.65
CA GLN A 113 -7.77 47.78 -13.47
C GLN A 113 -7.66 48.27 -12.02
N ARG A 114 -8.41 47.67 -11.08
CA ARG A 114 -8.37 48.05 -9.66
C ARG A 114 -7.26 47.29 -8.94
N ALA A 115 -6.72 47.90 -7.89
CA ALA A 115 -5.64 47.31 -7.11
C ALA A 115 -6.00 45.90 -6.61
N TYR A 116 -5.03 44.98 -6.67
CA TYR A 116 -5.12 43.56 -6.29
C TYR A 116 -6.03 42.68 -7.16
N ILE A 117 -6.81 43.23 -8.09
CA ILE A 117 -7.58 42.45 -9.08
C ILE A 117 -6.71 42.28 -10.33
N HIS A 118 -6.51 41.04 -10.76
CA HIS A 118 -5.85 40.74 -12.04
C HIS A 118 -6.86 40.70 -13.19
N GLU A 119 -8.01 40.07 -12.97
CA GLU A 119 -9.02 39.82 -14.01
C GLU A 119 -10.42 39.67 -13.39
N ILE A 120 -11.44 40.13 -14.11
CA ILE A 120 -12.86 39.89 -13.84
C ILE A 120 -13.46 39.20 -15.06
N VAL A 121 -14.13 38.07 -14.83
CA VAL A 121 -14.78 37.26 -15.88
C VAL A 121 -16.27 37.17 -15.57
N ILE A 122 -17.11 37.51 -16.55
CA ILE A 122 -18.57 37.48 -16.41
C ILE A 122 -19.19 36.54 -17.45
N GLU A 123 -19.94 35.55 -16.95
CA GLU A 123 -20.84 34.72 -17.76
C GLU A 123 -22.30 35.12 -17.47
N ALA A 124 -23.08 35.37 -18.52
CA ALA A 124 -24.50 35.70 -18.41
C ALA A 124 -25.34 34.55 -18.98
N THR A 125 -26.44 34.19 -18.31
CA THR A 125 -27.26 33.03 -18.72
C THR A 125 -27.82 33.23 -20.12
N GLY A 126 -27.45 32.34 -21.04
CA GLY A 126 -27.86 32.37 -22.46
C GLY A 126 -26.98 33.23 -23.37
N LEU A 127 -25.84 33.74 -22.90
CA LEU A 127 -24.84 34.43 -23.74
C LEU A 127 -23.60 33.54 -23.92
N GLU A 128 -23.51 32.83 -25.05
CA GLU A 128 -22.33 32.02 -25.36
C GLU A 128 -21.11 32.92 -25.65
N ARG A 129 -20.08 32.82 -24.79
CA ARG A 129 -18.78 33.47 -24.94
C ARG A 129 -17.67 32.41 -25.01
N PRO A 130 -16.59 32.59 -25.80
CA PRO A 130 -15.47 31.64 -25.80
C PRO A 130 -14.78 31.60 -24.43
N ARG A 131 -14.64 30.40 -23.85
CA ARG A 131 -13.93 30.15 -22.57
C ARG A 131 -12.41 29.98 -22.76
N GLU A 132 -11.85 30.59 -23.80
CA GLU A 132 -10.44 30.41 -24.16
C GLU A 132 -9.51 31.10 -23.15
N GLY A 133 -8.57 30.34 -22.59
CA GLY A 133 -7.58 30.84 -21.62
C GLY A 133 -7.93 30.61 -20.14
N LEU A 134 -9.20 30.32 -19.79
CA LEU A 134 -9.61 30.03 -18.43
C LEU A 134 -9.03 28.68 -17.95
N SER A 135 -8.48 28.66 -16.74
CA SER A 135 -7.92 27.45 -16.12
C SER A 135 -9.02 26.59 -15.46
N PHE A 136 -8.70 25.33 -15.14
CA PHE A 136 -9.66 24.38 -14.57
C PHE A 136 -10.38 24.91 -13.31
N ALA A 137 -9.64 25.46 -12.35
CA ALA A 137 -10.23 25.98 -11.11
C ALA A 137 -11.13 27.21 -11.36
N ALA A 138 -10.82 28.06 -12.35
CA ALA A 138 -11.70 29.17 -12.74
C ALA A 138 -13.05 28.66 -13.27
N LEU A 139 -13.04 27.56 -14.05
CA LEU A 139 -14.25 26.93 -14.60
C LEU A 139 -15.06 26.19 -13.52
N ASP A 140 -14.40 25.53 -12.56
CA ASP A 140 -15.06 24.89 -11.42
C ASP A 140 -15.76 25.93 -10.52
N HIS A 141 -15.07 27.03 -10.18
CA HIS A 141 -15.66 28.14 -9.42
C HIS A 141 -16.87 28.74 -10.14
N LEU A 142 -16.78 28.98 -11.46
CA LEU A 142 -17.92 29.44 -12.27
C LEU A 142 -19.09 28.43 -12.25
N GLY A 143 -18.82 27.12 -12.27
CA GLY A 143 -19.84 26.06 -12.18
C GLY A 143 -20.53 25.97 -10.81
N GLN A 144 -19.76 26.07 -9.74
CA GLN A 144 -20.27 26.13 -8.36
C GLN A 144 -21.14 27.38 -8.17
N ALA A 145 -20.65 28.55 -8.60
CA ALA A 145 -21.42 29.79 -8.59
C ALA A 145 -22.71 29.68 -9.43
N ALA A 146 -22.67 29.07 -10.62
CA ALA A 146 -23.84 28.91 -11.49
C ALA A 146 -24.93 28.02 -10.88
N THR A 147 -24.54 27.08 -10.01
CA THR A 147 -25.46 26.22 -9.24
C THR A 147 -25.81 26.77 -7.85
N ASN A 148 -25.42 28.02 -7.55
CA ASN A 148 -25.60 28.68 -6.25
C ASN A 148 -24.95 27.89 -5.08
N GLN A 149 -23.82 27.24 -5.34
CA GLN A 149 -22.94 26.63 -4.34
C GLN A 149 -21.82 27.60 -3.94
N PRO A 150 -21.30 27.52 -2.69
CA PRO A 150 -20.31 28.47 -2.18
C PRO A 150 -18.89 28.16 -2.69
N ALA A 151 -18.49 28.76 -3.82
CA ALA A 151 -17.11 28.75 -4.29
C ALA A 151 -16.22 29.56 -3.32
N SER A 152 -15.43 28.85 -2.52
CA SER A 152 -14.54 29.43 -1.50
C SER A 152 -13.20 29.84 -2.11
N LEU A 153 -12.58 30.92 -1.61
CA LEU A 153 -11.35 31.51 -2.14
C LEU A 153 -10.23 30.47 -2.33
N GLU A 154 -9.78 30.24 -3.56
CA GLU A 154 -8.81 29.20 -3.89
C GLU A 154 -7.53 29.80 -4.47
N TYR A 155 -6.38 29.37 -3.92
CA TYR A 155 -5.06 29.66 -4.46
C TYR A 155 -4.73 28.77 -5.67
N VAL A 156 -4.30 29.39 -6.76
CA VAL A 156 -3.93 28.73 -8.00
C VAL A 156 -2.61 29.31 -8.53
N ALA A 157 -1.59 28.47 -8.64
CA ALA A 157 -0.33 28.80 -9.30
C ALA A 157 -0.45 28.47 -10.81
N ALA A 158 -0.65 29.49 -11.65
CA ALA A 158 -0.90 29.34 -13.08
C ALA A 158 -0.13 30.35 -13.92
N GLN A 159 0.34 29.94 -15.10
CA GLN A 159 1.05 30.79 -16.07
C GLN A 159 2.25 31.58 -15.49
N GLY A 160 2.88 31.07 -14.44
CA GLY A 160 3.99 31.75 -13.75
C GLY A 160 3.57 32.85 -12.76
N LYS A 161 2.30 32.89 -12.36
CA LYS A 161 1.75 33.79 -11.32
C LYS A 161 1.05 33.02 -10.22
N ASN A 162 1.02 33.62 -9.03
CA ASN A 162 0.24 33.17 -7.89
C ASN A 162 -1.06 33.96 -7.83
N LEU A 163 -2.21 33.28 -7.98
CA LEU A 163 -3.52 33.92 -8.10
C LEU A 163 -4.49 33.36 -7.06
N PHE A 164 -5.45 34.18 -6.63
CA PHE A 164 -6.65 33.69 -5.94
C PHE A 164 -7.86 33.79 -6.86
N TYR A 165 -8.68 32.74 -6.91
CA TYR A 165 -9.98 32.74 -7.56
C TYR A 165 -11.10 32.73 -6.52
N GLN A 166 -12.14 33.51 -6.78
CA GLN A 166 -13.44 33.36 -6.14
C GLN A 166 -14.54 33.71 -7.14
N ALA A 167 -15.60 32.90 -7.21
CA ALA A 167 -16.80 33.22 -7.99
C ALA A 167 -18.05 33.30 -7.13
N VAL A 168 -19.02 34.09 -7.58
CA VAL A 168 -20.33 34.25 -6.92
C VAL A 168 -21.48 34.24 -7.92
N PRO A 169 -22.67 33.74 -7.53
CA PRO A 169 -23.89 33.87 -8.33
C PRO A 169 -24.33 35.32 -8.41
N VAL A 170 -24.73 35.76 -9.59
CA VAL A 170 -25.50 37.00 -9.76
C VAL A 170 -26.99 36.64 -9.79
N ILE A 171 -27.75 37.08 -8.79
CA ILE A 171 -29.15 36.70 -8.58
C ILE A 171 -30.09 37.81 -9.05
N HIS A 172 -31.18 37.44 -9.74
CA HIS A 172 -32.17 38.36 -10.29
C HIS A 172 -32.83 39.23 -9.17
N PRO A 173 -32.98 40.56 -9.32
CA PRO A 173 -33.45 41.43 -8.22
C PRO A 173 -34.90 41.21 -7.73
N GLN A 174 -35.66 40.27 -8.30
CA GLN A 174 -37.07 40.00 -8.01
C GLN A 174 -37.42 38.49 -8.05
N GLN A 175 -36.45 37.62 -8.32
CA GLN A 175 -36.66 36.19 -8.53
C GLN A 175 -35.45 35.43 -7.99
N SER A 176 -35.66 34.36 -7.23
CA SER A 176 -34.56 33.57 -6.63
C SER A 176 -33.87 32.64 -7.65
N ARG A 177 -33.47 33.18 -8.81
CA ARG A 177 -32.72 32.49 -9.86
C ARG A 177 -31.40 33.20 -10.15
N VAL A 178 -30.37 32.41 -10.44
CA VAL A 178 -29.09 32.87 -10.98
C VAL A 178 -29.31 33.34 -12.43
N ILE A 179 -28.82 34.54 -12.76
CA ILE A 179 -28.89 35.14 -14.11
C ILE A 179 -27.52 35.26 -14.78
N GLY A 180 -26.46 34.91 -14.05
CA GLY A 180 -25.09 34.83 -14.49
C GLY A 180 -24.17 34.60 -13.29
N THR A 181 -22.87 34.57 -13.56
CA THR A 181 -21.83 34.42 -12.53
C THR A 181 -20.75 35.49 -12.71
N LEU A 182 -20.12 35.84 -11.60
CA LEU A 182 -19.02 36.78 -11.52
C LEU A 182 -17.84 36.04 -10.90
N LEU A 183 -16.78 35.81 -11.67
CA LEU A 183 -15.49 35.34 -11.18
C LEU A 183 -14.55 36.54 -11.04
N ALA A 184 -13.90 36.66 -9.89
CA ALA A 184 -12.81 37.59 -9.66
C ALA A 184 -11.50 36.82 -9.45
N VAL A 185 -10.48 37.25 -10.19
CA VAL A 185 -9.09 36.77 -10.06
C VAL A 185 -8.28 37.86 -9.39
N TYR A 186 -7.63 37.51 -8.28
CA TYR A 186 -6.79 38.43 -7.51
C TYR A 186 -5.32 38.02 -7.56
N ASP A 187 -4.43 39.01 -7.41
CA ASP A 187 -2.99 38.79 -7.23
C ASP A 187 -2.74 38.28 -5.80
N ALA A 188 -2.31 37.01 -5.68
CA ALA A 188 -2.15 36.38 -4.37
C ALA A 188 -0.93 36.89 -3.61
N ASP A 189 0.17 37.18 -4.30
CA ASP A 189 1.40 37.69 -3.68
C ASP A 189 1.18 39.10 -3.12
N ALA A 190 0.46 39.95 -3.86
CA ALA A 190 0.12 41.30 -3.43
C ALA A 190 -0.87 41.33 -2.26
N LEU A 191 -1.84 40.39 -2.20
CA LEU A 191 -2.77 40.27 -1.07
C LEU A 191 -2.11 39.64 0.17
N LEU A 192 -1.32 38.58 0.01
CA LEU A 192 -0.58 37.95 1.12
C LEU A 192 0.55 38.85 1.64
N GLY A 193 1.08 39.75 0.82
CA GLY A 193 1.99 40.83 1.23
C GLY A 193 1.39 41.84 2.23
N ILE A 194 0.07 41.86 2.41
CA ILE A 194 -0.62 42.67 3.43
C ILE A 194 -0.47 42.03 4.83
N LEU A 195 -0.16 40.73 4.92
CA LEU A 195 0.01 40.02 6.19
C LEU A 195 1.22 40.54 6.96
N THR A 196 0.94 41.36 7.97
CA THR A 196 1.94 41.93 8.87
C THR A 196 2.52 40.85 9.77
N SER A 197 3.67 40.31 9.37
CA SER A 197 4.41 39.36 10.20
C SER A 197 4.82 40.02 11.51
N PRO A 198 4.33 39.57 12.69
CA PRO A 198 4.94 39.94 13.95
C PRO A 198 6.39 39.48 13.94
N LYS A 199 7.31 40.23 14.57
CA LYS A 199 8.75 39.91 14.53
C LYS A 199 9.01 38.50 15.09
N LEU A 200 9.17 37.54 14.19
CA LEU A 200 9.56 36.18 14.52
C LEU A 200 10.93 36.18 15.17
N HIS A 201 11.09 35.38 16.23
CA HIS A 201 12.40 35.14 16.83
C HIS A 201 13.21 34.19 15.94
N GLU A 202 14.54 34.18 16.09
CA GLU A 202 15.40 33.22 15.39
C GLU A 202 14.93 31.78 15.66
N GLY A 203 14.89 30.95 14.61
CA GLY A 203 14.36 29.59 14.66
C GLY A 203 12.82 29.45 14.49
N TRP A 204 12.03 30.53 14.48
CA TRP A 204 10.57 30.43 14.27
C TRP A 204 10.20 30.48 12.79
N GLN A 205 9.36 29.55 12.34
CA GLN A 205 8.78 29.50 11.01
C GLN A 205 7.25 29.54 11.07
N VAL A 206 6.64 30.25 10.12
CA VAL A 206 5.21 30.18 9.80
C VAL A 206 5.04 29.81 8.33
N ARG A 207 4.06 28.97 8.01
CA ARG A 207 3.64 28.61 6.65
C ARG A 207 2.10 28.65 6.57
N LEU A 208 1.56 29.23 5.50
CA LEU A 208 0.15 29.07 5.13
C LEU A 208 0.05 28.09 3.97
N LEU A 209 -0.77 27.07 4.13
CA LEU A 209 -0.90 25.96 3.20
C LEU A 209 -2.36 25.77 2.79
N GLN A 210 -2.62 25.52 1.51
CA GLN A 210 -3.93 25.10 1.01
C GLN A 210 -3.96 23.58 0.86
N GLN A 211 -5.01 22.96 1.40
CA GLN A 211 -5.22 21.52 1.41
C GLN A 211 -6.64 21.22 0.89
N LEU A 212 -6.75 20.91 -0.40
CA LEU A 212 -8.01 20.45 -1.01
C LEU A 212 -8.09 18.91 -0.91
N PRO A 213 -9.29 18.30 -0.76
CA PRO A 213 -9.42 16.86 -0.49
C PRO A 213 -8.86 15.89 -1.55
N ARG A 214 -8.53 16.36 -2.76
CA ARG A 214 -7.96 15.57 -3.87
C ARG A 214 -6.78 16.24 -4.59
N ALA A 215 -6.12 17.23 -3.96
CA ALA A 215 -5.00 17.96 -4.57
C ALA A 215 -3.73 17.91 -3.70
N PRO A 216 -2.53 18.05 -4.29
CA PRO A 216 -1.30 18.24 -3.51
C PRO A 216 -1.39 19.52 -2.67
N GLN A 217 -0.77 19.51 -1.49
CA GLN A 217 -0.74 20.65 -0.58
C GLN A 217 0.10 21.79 -1.19
N LEU A 218 -0.51 22.96 -1.38
CA LEU A 218 0.15 24.14 -1.95
C LEU A 218 0.59 25.11 -0.85
N GLN A 219 1.77 25.70 -0.98
CA GLN A 219 2.24 26.72 -0.05
C GLN A 219 1.92 28.12 -0.56
N LEU A 220 1.08 28.84 0.19
CA LEU A 220 0.59 30.18 -0.13
C LEU A 220 1.55 31.26 0.38
N TYR A 221 1.97 31.13 1.65
CA TYR A 221 2.81 32.13 2.33
C TYR A 221 3.81 31.44 3.24
N HIS A 222 4.96 32.07 3.46
CA HIS A 222 5.99 31.63 4.40
C HIS A 222 6.72 32.82 5.01
N ALA A 223 6.95 32.78 6.33
CA ALA A 223 7.86 33.66 7.06
C ALA A 223 8.78 32.85 7.98
N GLY A 224 10.00 33.36 8.24
CA GLY A 224 11.03 32.71 9.06
C GLY A 224 12.18 32.10 8.24
N PRO A 225 13.24 31.55 8.89
CA PRO A 225 14.44 31.05 8.20
C PRO A 225 14.35 29.59 7.71
N GLY A 226 13.27 28.88 8.04
CA GLY A 226 13.05 27.47 7.67
C GLY A 226 13.45 26.47 8.77
N LEU A 227 12.62 25.44 8.97
CA LEU A 227 12.86 24.28 9.82
C LEU A 227 13.96 23.38 9.22
N GLN A 228 14.87 22.89 10.05
CA GLN A 228 15.85 21.87 9.65
C GLN A 228 15.56 20.48 10.23
N SER A 229 14.91 20.40 11.40
CA SER A 229 14.60 19.10 12.01
C SER A 229 13.34 19.04 12.89
N GLY A 230 12.47 20.05 12.90
CA GLY A 230 11.28 20.09 13.74
C GLY A 230 9.98 19.73 13.01
N MET A 231 9.09 19.00 13.67
CA MET A 231 7.68 18.86 13.26
C MET A 231 6.90 20.15 13.64
N PRO A 232 6.21 20.83 12.70
CA PRO A 232 5.44 22.03 13.02
C PRO A 232 4.11 21.70 13.75
N GLU A 233 3.62 22.63 14.59
CA GLU A 233 2.23 22.57 15.08
C GLU A 233 1.28 23.06 13.98
N THR A 234 0.27 22.25 13.65
CA THR A 234 -0.69 22.49 12.55
C THR A 234 -2.03 23.00 13.08
N PHE A 235 -2.47 24.17 12.61
CA PHE A 235 -3.71 24.84 12.99
C PHE A 235 -4.69 24.92 11.82
N ARG A 236 -5.96 24.58 12.06
CA ARG A 236 -7.05 24.82 11.10
C ARG A 236 -7.58 26.24 11.24
N LEU A 237 -7.83 26.89 10.11
CA LEU A 237 -8.35 28.26 10.04
C LEU A 237 -9.88 28.27 9.88
N SER A 238 -10.48 29.46 9.92
CA SER A 238 -11.91 29.66 9.64
C SER A 238 -12.26 29.36 8.17
N HIS A 239 -11.29 29.55 7.25
CA HIS A 239 -11.41 29.16 5.85
C HIS A 239 -11.19 27.63 5.68
N PRO A 240 -12.14 26.89 5.08
CA PRO A 240 -12.18 25.41 5.20
C PRO A 240 -11.00 24.70 4.54
N ASN A 241 -10.40 25.31 3.53
CA ASN A 241 -9.35 24.70 2.71
C ASN A 241 -7.93 25.14 3.13
N TRP A 242 -7.78 26.01 4.14
CA TRP A 242 -6.49 26.60 4.52
C TRP A 242 -6.03 26.17 5.93
N VAL A 243 -4.73 25.94 6.04
CA VAL A 243 -4.05 25.39 7.21
C VAL A 243 -2.82 26.25 7.52
N LEU A 244 -2.63 26.62 8.78
CA LEU A 244 -1.48 27.38 9.24
C LEU A 244 -0.53 26.45 10.01
N GLU A 245 0.71 26.31 9.55
CA GLU A 245 1.76 25.63 10.29
C GLU A 245 2.64 26.66 11.01
N ILE A 246 2.93 26.41 12.29
CA ILE A 246 3.87 27.17 13.09
C ILE A 246 4.92 26.20 13.62
N GLY A 247 6.16 26.35 13.17
CA GLY A 247 7.30 25.52 13.55
C GLY A 247 8.33 26.30 14.35
N ILE A 248 9.06 25.58 15.20
CA ILE A 248 10.16 26.12 15.99
C ILE A 248 11.35 25.17 15.83
N ASP A 249 12.43 25.67 15.23
CA ASP A 249 13.69 24.96 15.06
C ASP A 249 14.42 24.92 16.41
N SER A 250 13.92 24.08 17.32
CA SER A 250 14.46 23.89 18.65
C SER A 250 15.40 22.68 18.67
N SER A 251 16.68 22.92 18.92
CA SER A 251 17.69 21.88 19.13
C SER A 251 17.49 21.22 20.51
N GLY A 252 16.39 20.46 20.65
CA GLY A 252 15.60 20.44 21.88
C GLY A 252 15.14 19.07 22.42
N LEU A 253 15.94 18.01 22.29
CA LEU A 253 15.89 16.80 23.15
C LEU A 253 14.60 15.95 23.23
N LEU A 254 13.54 16.19 22.44
CA LEU A 254 12.26 15.50 22.60
C LEU A 254 12.01 14.29 21.68
N ASP A 255 12.63 14.22 20.50
CA ASP A 255 12.50 13.07 19.59
C ASP A 255 13.50 11.96 19.91
N SER A 256 13.21 11.14 20.93
CA SER A 256 14.07 10.01 21.27
C SER A 256 13.42 8.91 22.13
N PRO A 257 13.80 7.62 21.99
CA PRO A 257 12.96 6.49 22.45
C PRO A 257 12.95 6.21 23.97
N TRP A 258 13.50 7.09 24.82
CA TRP A 258 13.84 6.75 26.20
C TRP A 258 12.66 6.64 27.18
N LEU A 259 11.42 6.95 26.77
CA LEU A 259 10.23 6.86 27.65
C LEU A 259 10.07 5.48 28.31
N ILE A 260 10.40 4.41 27.58
CA ILE A 260 10.39 3.02 28.09
C ILE A 260 11.47 2.83 29.18
N GLN A 261 12.63 3.48 29.04
CA GLN A 261 13.72 3.41 30.02
C GLN A 261 13.35 4.11 31.33
N TYR A 262 12.64 5.25 31.28
CA TYR A 262 12.22 5.97 32.48
C TYR A 262 11.12 5.27 33.28
N LEU A 263 10.23 4.51 32.64
CA LEU A 263 9.25 3.65 33.35
C LEU A 263 9.92 2.44 34.02
N SER A 264 11.07 1.97 33.52
CA SER A 264 11.80 0.84 34.10
C SER A 264 12.47 1.16 35.46
N LEU A 265 12.91 2.40 35.67
CA LEU A 265 13.65 2.80 36.88
C LEU A 265 12.82 2.73 38.17
N PRO A 266 11.58 3.28 38.23
CA PRO A 266 10.70 3.11 39.38
C PRO A 266 10.34 1.65 39.66
N LEU A 267 10.18 0.84 38.62
CA LEU A 267 9.87 -0.58 38.75
C LEU A 267 11.07 -1.36 39.33
N LEU A 268 12.29 -1.09 38.87
CA LEU A 268 13.53 -1.65 39.44
C LEU A 268 13.77 -1.20 40.88
N LEU A 269 13.44 0.05 41.23
CA LEU A 269 13.46 0.55 42.61
C LEU A 269 12.46 -0.20 43.50
N LEU A 270 11.24 -0.43 43.02
CA LEU A 270 10.20 -1.14 43.77
C LEU A 270 10.56 -2.62 43.95
N LEU A 271 10.99 -3.29 42.88
CA LEU A 271 11.46 -4.69 42.91
C LEU A 271 12.68 -4.89 43.83
N SER A 272 13.68 -4.00 43.76
CA SER A 272 14.85 -4.07 44.65
C SER A 272 14.51 -3.73 46.11
N GLY A 273 13.55 -2.83 46.36
CA GLY A 273 12.95 -2.60 47.68
C GLY A 273 12.27 -3.85 48.24
N CYS A 274 11.42 -4.51 47.45
CA CYS A 274 10.77 -5.77 47.81
C CYS A 274 11.78 -6.90 48.07
N ALA A 275 12.81 -7.03 47.24
CA ALA A 275 13.89 -8.01 47.46
C ALA A 275 14.69 -7.71 48.74
N GLY A 276 14.96 -6.43 49.03
CA GLY A 276 15.60 -5.99 50.28
C GLY A 276 14.76 -6.32 51.52
N LEU A 277 13.45 -6.07 51.46
CA LEU A 277 12.50 -6.43 52.52
C LEU A 277 12.40 -7.96 52.71
N PHE A 278 12.36 -8.74 51.63
CA PHE A 278 12.36 -10.20 51.69
C PHE A 278 13.66 -10.77 52.30
N LEU A 279 14.83 -10.20 51.97
CA LEU A 279 16.11 -10.57 52.57
C LEU A 279 16.23 -10.16 54.04
N LEU A 280 15.60 -9.05 54.44
CA LEU A 280 15.45 -8.66 55.85
C LEU A 280 14.52 -9.60 56.61
N GLN A 281 13.34 -9.91 56.05
CA GLN A 281 12.35 -10.82 56.62
C GLN A 281 12.95 -12.22 56.80
N THR A 282 13.54 -12.81 55.76
CA THR A 282 14.13 -14.16 55.83
C THR A 282 15.32 -14.24 56.79
N ARG A 283 16.13 -13.17 56.92
CA ARG A 283 17.16 -13.09 57.97
C ARG A 283 16.55 -12.99 59.37
N TYR A 284 15.55 -12.14 59.56
CA TYR A 284 14.87 -11.97 60.85
C TYR A 284 14.17 -13.26 61.28
N SER A 285 13.48 -13.96 60.37
CA SER A 285 12.86 -15.26 60.62
C SER A 285 13.89 -16.35 60.98
N LYS A 286 15.03 -16.41 60.27
CA LYS A 286 16.11 -17.36 60.61
C LYS A 286 16.75 -17.05 61.97
N GLN A 287 16.95 -15.76 62.29
CA GLN A 287 17.48 -15.34 63.58
C GLN A 287 16.48 -15.61 64.71
N LEU A 288 15.19 -15.35 64.50
CA LEU A 288 14.12 -15.67 65.46
C LEU A 288 13.99 -17.18 65.70
N ALA A 289 14.12 -18.01 64.65
CA ALA A 289 14.12 -19.47 64.78
C ALA A 289 15.35 -20.00 65.53
N SER A 290 16.53 -19.39 65.34
CA SER A 290 17.71 -19.70 66.14
C SER A 290 17.55 -19.26 67.60
N ASP A 291 16.96 -18.08 67.83
CA ASP A 291 16.71 -17.56 69.18
C ASP A 291 15.69 -18.43 69.94
N THR A 292 14.61 -18.88 69.30
CA THR A 292 13.63 -19.79 69.94
C THR A 292 14.20 -21.18 70.18
N ALA A 293 15.03 -21.72 69.27
CA ALA A 293 15.74 -22.98 69.51
C ALA A 293 16.69 -22.90 70.72
N ASN A 294 17.51 -21.84 70.78
CA ASN A 294 18.42 -21.58 71.91
C ASN A 294 17.65 -21.39 73.23
N LEU A 295 16.50 -20.70 73.18
CA LEU A 295 15.62 -20.52 74.35
C LEU A 295 15.03 -21.86 74.84
N MET A 296 14.53 -22.70 73.93
CA MET A 296 14.01 -24.04 74.25
C MET A 296 15.09 -24.97 74.82
N GLN A 297 16.33 -24.87 74.33
CA GLN A 297 17.47 -25.61 74.87
C GLN A 297 17.85 -25.16 76.29
N ALA A 298 17.83 -23.84 76.57
CA ALA A 298 18.06 -23.31 77.92
C ALA A 298 16.95 -23.71 78.90
N ILE A 299 15.69 -23.75 78.44
CA ILE A 299 14.53 -24.19 79.22
C ILE A 299 14.62 -25.69 79.57
N THR A 300 14.91 -26.54 78.58
CA THR A 300 14.95 -28.01 78.78
C THR A 300 16.17 -28.50 79.56
N THR A 301 17.30 -27.78 79.49
CA THR A 301 18.53 -28.16 80.24
C THR A 301 18.65 -27.49 81.62
N GLY A 302 17.81 -26.50 81.93
CA GLY A 302 17.80 -25.76 83.21
C GLY A 302 19.03 -24.87 83.48
N LYS A 303 20.00 -24.84 82.55
CA LYS A 303 21.26 -24.09 82.68
C LYS A 303 21.19 -22.80 81.83
N PRO A 304 21.64 -21.65 82.36
CA PRO A 304 21.54 -20.37 81.65
C PRO A 304 22.55 -20.18 80.49
N GLN A 305 23.22 -21.25 80.05
CA GLN A 305 24.28 -21.22 79.04
C GLN A 305 23.68 -21.20 77.64
N GLY A 306 23.31 -20.00 77.17
CA GLY A 306 22.77 -19.74 75.83
C GLY A 306 22.04 -18.39 75.71
N LEU A 307 21.49 -17.87 76.82
CA LEU A 307 20.64 -16.67 76.83
C LEU A 307 21.35 -15.39 76.39
N ALA A 308 22.65 -15.29 76.65
CA ALA A 308 23.50 -14.17 76.22
C ALA A 308 23.81 -14.16 74.70
N LEU A 309 23.47 -15.24 73.97
CA LEU A 309 23.64 -15.34 72.52
C LEU A 309 22.36 -15.01 71.73
N LEU A 310 21.22 -14.80 72.42
CA LEU A 310 19.97 -14.41 71.78
C LEU A 310 20.12 -13.02 71.11
N GLY A 311 19.76 -12.92 69.82
CA GLY A 311 19.81 -11.67 69.09
C GLY A 311 18.68 -10.70 69.44
N ASN A 312 17.49 -11.24 69.75
CA ASN A 312 16.30 -10.46 70.03
C ASN A 312 16.18 -10.08 71.52
N ARG A 313 16.30 -8.78 71.82
CA ARG A 313 16.17 -8.22 73.18
C ARG A 313 14.83 -8.51 73.85
N GLN A 314 13.72 -8.62 73.11
CA GLN A 314 12.41 -8.92 73.72
C GLN A 314 12.35 -10.36 74.25
N LEU A 315 12.95 -11.31 73.52
CA LEU A 315 13.10 -12.69 74.00
C LEU A 315 14.02 -12.77 75.22
N GLN A 316 15.12 -11.99 75.24
CA GLN A 316 15.98 -11.89 76.43
C GLN A 316 15.21 -11.40 77.67
N THR A 317 14.38 -10.35 77.54
CA THR A 317 13.59 -9.82 78.67
C THR A 317 12.51 -10.79 79.18
N LEU A 318 11.98 -11.66 78.33
CA LEU A 318 11.00 -12.69 78.72
C LEU A 318 11.64 -13.94 79.33
N ALA A 319 12.91 -14.22 79.02
CA ALA A 319 13.56 -15.47 79.40
C ALA A 319 14.10 -15.49 80.84
N GLU A 320 14.57 -14.36 81.38
CA GLU A 320 15.06 -14.29 82.76
C GLU A 320 13.99 -14.65 83.82
N PRO A 321 12.74 -14.14 83.75
CA PRO A 321 11.68 -14.55 84.68
C PRO A 321 11.35 -16.05 84.57
N LEU A 322 11.35 -16.58 83.34
CA LEU A 322 11.01 -17.97 83.02
C LEU A 322 12.02 -18.96 83.61
N LEU A 323 13.33 -18.70 83.48
CA LEU A 323 14.35 -19.53 84.12
C LEU A 323 14.27 -19.48 85.65
N LYS A 324 13.99 -18.31 86.23
CA LYS A 324 13.82 -18.13 87.69
C LYS A 324 12.62 -18.91 88.24
N LEU A 325 11.57 -19.14 87.45
CA LEU A 325 10.44 -20.01 87.79
C LEU A 325 10.82 -21.49 87.72
N LEU A 326 11.45 -21.94 86.62
CA LEU A 326 11.83 -23.34 86.41
C LEU A 326 12.85 -23.83 87.46
N GLN A 327 13.87 -23.01 87.77
CA GLN A 327 14.85 -23.32 88.83
C GLN A 327 14.23 -23.37 90.24
N LYS A 328 13.03 -22.79 90.42
CA LYS A 328 12.28 -22.87 91.69
C LYS A 328 11.47 -24.17 91.81
N ALA A 329 11.10 -24.78 90.68
CA ALA A 329 10.41 -26.07 90.62
C ALA A 329 11.36 -27.28 90.75
N SER A 330 12.64 -27.12 90.40
CA SER A 330 13.62 -28.22 90.32
C SER A 330 14.44 -28.45 91.60
N ARG A 331 13.82 -28.43 92.78
CA ARG A 331 14.43 -28.91 94.04
C ARG A 331 13.97 -30.35 94.34
N PRO A 332 14.88 -31.30 94.63
CA PRO A 332 14.50 -32.69 94.86
C PRO A 332 13.95 -32.94 96.27
N ALA A 333 12.95 -33.84 96.35
CA ALA A 333 12.67 -34.65 97.53
C ALA A 333 13.35 -36.03 97.37
N ALA A 334 13.57 -36.74 98.48
CA ALA A 334 14.46 -37.92 98.55
C ALA A 334 13.65 -39.27 98.62
N PRO A 335 14.26 -40.46 98.80
CA PRO A 335 14.22 -41.47 97.72
C PRO A 335 13.87 -42.91 98.17
N ALA A 336 14.15 -43.90 97.29
CA ALA A 336 14.11 -45.36 97.48
C ALA A 336 12.72 -46.03 97.35
N ALA A 337 12.61 -47.34 96.99
CA ALA A 337 13.65 -48.38 96.97
C ALA A 337 13.60 -49.34 95.75
N GLN A 338 14.71 -50.08 95.56
CA GLN A 338 14.89 -51.25 94.66
C GLN A 338 14.68 -52.56 95.48
N PRO A 339 14.46 -53.75 94.87
CA PRO A 339 15.50 -54.58 94.21
C PRO A 339 15.03 -55.14 92.83
N ALA A 340 15.81 -55.75 91.92
CA ALA A 340 17.08 -56.51 91.92
C ALA A 340 16.96 -58.06 92.12
N ALA A 341 17.82 -58.80 91.39
CA ALA A 341 18.01 -60.27 91.32
C ALA A 341 17.17 -61.09 90.29
N ALA A 342 17.81 -62.15 89.76
CA ALA A 342 17.33 -63.17 88.79
C ALA A 342 17.42 -64.58 89.47
N PRO A 343 17.37 -65.80 88.83
CA PRO A 343 17.42 -66.17 87.40
C PRO A 343 16.56 -67.42 86.94
N VAL A 344 16.86 -67.98 85.75
CA VAL A 344 16.75 -69.41 85.29
C VAL A 344 15.61 -69.88 84.33
N ARG A 345 16.04 -70.36 83.13
CA ARG A 345 15.51 -71.39 82.17
C ARG A 345 14.28 -71.21 81.22
N GLU A 346 14.52 -71.68 79.97
CA GLU A 346 13.80 -72.66 79.09
C GLU A 346 12.27 -72.89 79.24
N ALA A 347 11.45 -73.07 78.19
CA ALA A 347 11.69 -73.14 76.72
C ALA A 347 10.40 -72.84 75.86
N ALA A 348 10.55 -72.98 74.53
CA ALA A 348 9.64 -72.71 73.39
C ALA A 348 8.31 -73.54 73.35
N PRO A 349 7.40 -73.42 72.31
CA PRO A 349 7.46 -72.65 71.04
C PRO A 349 6.13 -71.97 70.54
N VAL A 350 6.16 -71.44 69.29
CA VAL A 350 5.06 -71.22 68.30
C VAL A 350 4.40 -69.82 68.14
N ALA A 351 4.55 -69.26 66.92
CA ALA A 351 3.70 -68.28 66.17
C ALA A 351 3.34 -66.88 66.76
N THR A 352 3.29 -65.77 66.00
CA THR A 352 3.73 -65.47 64.61
C THR A 352 4.08 -63.97 64.44
N GLN A 353 5.21 -63.70 63.77
CA GLN A 353 5.50 -62.70 62.71
C GLN A 353 4.72 -61.35 62.64
N GLY A 354 5.34 -60.21 62.25
CA GLY A 354 6.75 -59.95 61.92
C GLY A 354 6.97 -58.67 61.06
N PRO A 355 7.96 -57.79 61.39
CA PRO A 355 8.37 -56.62 60.56
C PRO A 355 9.74 -56.86 59.87
N VAL A 356 10.34 -55.84 59.18
CA VAL A 356 11.79 -55.43 59.30
C VAL A 356 12.28 -54.33 58.31
N LYS A 357 13.34 -53.65 58.77
CA LYS A 357 14.23 -52.54 58.32
C LYS A 357 14.73 -52.42 56.86
N ALA A 358 14.87 -51.16 56.44
CA ALA A 358 16.06 -50.37 56.01
C ALA A 358 17.45 -50.96 55.58
N PHE A 359 18.17 -50.15 54.77
CA PHE A 359 19.62 -50.05 54.45
C PHE A 359 20.29 -51.05 53.46
N GLY A 360 20.68 -50.53 52.27
CA GLY A 360 22.11 -50.29 51.95
C GLY A 360 22.87 -51.18 50.93
N LEU A 361 23.10 -50.62 49.73
CA LEU A 361 24.25 -50.79 48.80
C LEU A 361 24.47 -52.08 47.95
N ASP A 362 25.11 -51.80 46.80
CA ASP A 362 25.99 -52.57 45.89
C ASP A 362 25.53 -53.67 44.89
N ASP A 363 26.23 -53.59 43.73
CA ASP A 363 26.52 -54.55 42.65
C ASP A 363 25.47 -55.07 41.64
N ALA A 364 26.02 -55.63 40.56
CA ALA A 364 25.40 -55.86 39.23
C ALA A 364 25.64 -57.30 38.71
N LEU A 365 25.51 -57.49 37.37
CA LEU A 365 25.61 -58.67 36.48
C LEU A 365 24.23 -58.99 35.85
N GLU A 366 24.04 -58.86 34.53
CA GLU A 366 24.60 -59.60 33.37
C GLU A 366 23.98 -60.98 33.13
N ILE A 367 23.59 -61.22 31.87
CA ILE A 367 23.83 -62.45 31.07
C ILE A 367 23.42 -62.15 29.61
N ASP A 368 24.24 -62.58 28.65
CA ASP A 368 24.05 -62.42 27.20
C ASP A 368 23.07 -63.44 26.59
N ILE A 369 22.75 -63.28 25.29
CA ILE A 369 23.23 -64.21 24.24
C ILE A 369 23.03 -63.63 22.82
N LEU A 370 23.91 -64.05 21.91
CA LEU A 370 24.00 -63.69 20.50
C LEU A 370 22.89 -64.31 19.63
N ASP A 371 22.64 -63.72 18.44
CA ASP A 371 23.07 -64.37 17.19
C ASP A 371 23.04 -63.44 15.95
N MET A 372 23.87 -63.79 14.96
CA MET A 372 23.85 -63.23 13.59
C MET A 372 23.68 -64.38 12.60
N VAL A 373 22.83 -64.21 11.58
CA VAL A 373 22.74 -65.10 10.42
C VAL A 373 22.62 -64.23 9.15
N LEU A 374 23.25 -64.68 8.06
CA LEU A 374 23.30 -64.05 6.73
C LEU A 374 22.48 -64.88 5.72
N ASP A 375 22.62 -64.54 4.43
CA ASP A 375 22.07 -65.19 3.23
C ASP A 375 20.57 -64.86 3.01
N GLU A 376 20.10 -64.25 1.92
CA GLU A 376 20.33 -64.31 0.45
C GLU A 376 19.29 -65.19 -0.32
N ASP A 377 18.64 -64.52 -1.29
CA ASP A 377 17.95 -64.97 -2.51
C ASP A 377 16.85 -66.06 -2.54
N ALA A 378 15.61 -65.60 -2.79
CA ALA A 378 14.69 -66.11 -3.84
C ALA A 378 13.59 -65.05 -4.14
N MET A 379 13.61 -64.31 -5.25
CA MET A 379 13.22 -64.67 -6.65
C MET A 379 11.70 -64.83 -6.91
N GLN A 380 11.12 -63.82 -7.59
CA GLN A 380 9.88 -63.83 -8.43
C GLN A 380 8.54 -64.14 -7.71
N GLU A 381 7.38 -63.51 -7.98
CA GLU A 381 6.94 -62.46 -8.92
C GLU A 381 5.55 -61.94 -8.44
N SER A 382 4.89 -60.85 -8.89
CA SER A 382 5.08 -59.88 -9.99
C SER A 382 4.29 -58.56 -9.78
N PHE A 383 4.54 -57.54 -10.63
CA PHE A 383 3.78 -56.32 -10.97
C PHE A 383 2.65 -55.74 -10.07
N ILE A 384 2.94 -54.59 -9.43
CA ILE A 384 2.28 -53.29 -9.72
C ILE A 384 3.41 -52.25 -9.84
N ASP A 385 3.25 -51.25 -10.71
CA ASP A 385 4.29 -50.28 -11.09
C ASP A 385 3.96 -48.88 -10.53
N ASP A 386 4.74 -48.41 -9.54
CA ASP A 386 4.61 -47.09 -8.91
C ASP A 386 5.80 -46.20 -9.29
N ALA A 387 5.53 -44.93 -9.59
CA ALA A 387 6.49 -44.01 -10.22
C ALA A 387 7.73 -43.69 -9.34
N PRO A 388 8.90 -43.42 -9.96
CA PRO A 388 10.15 -43.19 -9.23
C PRO A 388 10.13 -41.88 -8.41
N PRO A 389 10.91 -41.79 -7.32
CA PRO A 389 10.96 -40.61 -6.46
C PRO A 389 11.42 -39.38 -7.22
N GLY A 390 10.65 -38.29 -7.10
CA GLY A 390 10.81 -37.09 -7.92
C GLY A 390 12.20 -36.46 -7.82
N ALA A 391 12.85 -36.27 -8.97
CA ALA A 391 14.04 -35.45 -9.07
C ALA A 391 13.69 -33.99 -8.70
N THR A 392 14.44 -33.41 -7.77
CA THR A 392 14.46 -31.95 -7.59
C THR A 392 14.91 -31.32 -8.91
N GLY A 393 14.19 -30.31 -9.38
CA GLY A 393 14.55 -29.59 -10.61
C GLY A 393 15.96 -29.00 -10.57
N ASP A 394 16.48 -28.57 -11.73
CA ASP A 394 17.73 -27.85 -11.83
C ASP A 394 17.45 -26.34 -11.99
N PRO A 395 17.78 -25.50 -10.98
CA PRO A 395 17.53 -24.07 -11.04
C PRO A 395 18.44 -23.35 -12.06
N SER A 396 19.55 -23.98 -12.51
CA SER A 396 20.46 -23.40 -13.49
C SER A 396 19.94 -23.43 -14.93
N LEU A 397 18.88 -24.21 -15.18
CA LEU A 397 18.17 -24.23 -16.47
C LEU A 397 17.20 -23.04 -16.63
N VAL A 398 16.89 -22.32 -15.54
CA VAL A 398 16.04 -21.13 -15.61
C VAL A 398 16.83 -19.98 -16.23
N VAL A 399 16.38 -19.50 -17.39
CA VAL A 399 17.01 -18.36 -18.09
C VAL A 399 16.41 -17.02 -17.62
N PRO A 400 17.19 -15.92 -17.59
CA PRO A 400 16.67 -14.61 -17.22
C PRO A 400 15.71 -14.03 -18.27
N ASP A 401 15.87 -14.39 -19.55
CA ASP A 401 15.17 -13.75 -20.68
C ASP A 401 13.65 -13.89 -20.66
N ILE A 402 13.09 -14.86 -19.93
CA ILE A 402 11.63 -15.01 -19.78
C ILE A 402 11.03 -14.02 -18.76
N PHE A 403 11.83 -13.40 -17.90
CA PHE A 403 11.38 -12.46 -16.86
C PHE A 403 11.21 -11.06 -17.47
N ARG A 404 10.03 -10.78 -18.03
CA ARG A 404 9.71 -9.53 -18.74
C ARG A 404 9.28 -8.42 -17.79
N ALA A 405 8.95 -7.27 -18.35
CA ALA A 405 8.57 -6.09 -17.57
C ALA A 405 7.26 -6.25 -16.77
N TYR A 406 6.30 -7.04 -17.24
CA TYR A 406 4.94 -7.12 -16.65
C TYR A 406 4.47 -8.54 -16.30
N ASP A 407 5.11 -9.55 -16.89
CA ASP A 407 4.81 -10.97 -16.74
C ASP A 407 6.10 -11.81 -16.89
N ILE A 408 5.98 -13.12 -16.70
CA ILE A 408 6.99 -14.09 -17.15
C ILE A 408 6.45 -14.76 -18.43
N ARG A 409 7.26 -14.83 -19.49
CA ARG A 409 6.81 -15.16 -20.87
C ARG A 409 7.86 -15.97 -21.62
N GLY A 410 7.51 -17.17 -22.07
CA GLY A 410 8.43 -18.07 -22.79
C GLY A 410 7.74 -19.01 -23.78
N ILE A 411 8.56 -19.70 -24.58
CA ILE A 411 8.16 -20.73 -25.56
C ILE A 411 8.37 -22.11 -24.93
N VAL A 412 7.32 -22.91 -24.92
CA VAL A 412 7.29 -24.21 -24.24
C VAL A 412 8.23 -25.20 -24.93
N GLY A 413 9.04 -25.90 -24.13
CA GLY A 413 10.08 -26.82 -24.63
C GLY A 413 11.30 -26.12 -25.24
N THR A 414 11.38 -24.79 -25.18
CA THR A 414 12.56 -24.00 -25.61
C THR A 414 13.20 -23.25 -24.44
N ASN A 415 12.41 -22.42 -23.73
CA ASN A 415 12.88 -21.68 -22.55
C ASN A 415 11.82 -21.58 -21.43
N LEU A 416 10.76 -22.39 -21.53
CA LEU A 416 9.75 -22.60 -20.51
C LEU A 416 9.37 -24.08 -20.49
N ASP A 417 9.38 -24.68 -19.31
CA ASP A 417 9.09 -26.10 -19.05
C ASP A 417 8.60 -26.29 -17.60
N GLU A 418 8.27 -27.53 -17.23
CA GLU A 418 7.82 -27.88 -15.88
C GLU A 418 8.89 -27.60 -14.82
N ASN A 419 10.19 -27.75 -15.15
CA ASN A 419 11.28 -27.39 -14.25
C ASN A 419 11.28 -25.88 -13.93
N THR A 420 11.12 -25.05 -14.95
CA THR A 420 11.07 -23.59 -14.84
C THR A 420 9.80 -23.13 -14.10
N ALA A 421 8.65 -23.73 -14.40
CA ALA A 421 7.40 -23.47 -13.71
C ALA A 421 7.48 -23.80 -12.21
N TYR A 422 8.11 -24.93 -11.86
CA TYR A 422 8.38 -25.32 -10.48
C TYR A 422 9.26 -24.31 -9.74
N TRP A 423 10.38 -23.86 -10.34
CA TRP A 423 11.27 -22.89 -9.70
C TRP A 423 10.64 -21.49 -9.58
N ILE A 424 9.81 -21.08 -10.53
CA ILE A 424 8.97 -19.87 -10.42
C ILE A 424 7.98 -20.02 -9.26
N GLY A 425 7.36 -21.19 -9.09
CA GLY A 425 6.50 -21.49 -7.94
C GLY A 425 7.25 -21.40 -6.61
N ARG A 426 8.48 -21.95 -6.53
CA ARG A 426 9.35 -21.82 -5.35
C ARG A 426 9.65 -20.36 -5.03
N ALA A 427 10.02 -19.57 -6.04
CA ALA A 427 10.37 -18.15 -5.84
C ALA A 427 9.18 -17.28 -5.44
N ALA A 428 8.04 -17.44 -6.12
CA ALA A 428 6.83 -16.68 -5.87
C ALA A 428 6.18 -17.04 -4.52
N GLY A 429 6.18 -18.32 -4.13
CA GLY A 429 5.72 -18.76 -2.81
C GLY A 429 6.60 -18.22 -1.68
N SER A 430 7.93 -18.22 -1.89
CA SER A 430 8.90 -17.64 -0.97
C SER A 430 8.71 -16.13 -0.79
N GLU A 431 8.52 -15.39 -1.88
CA GLU A 431 8.20 -13.95 -1.84
C GLU A 431 6.86 -13.69 -1.15
N SER A 432 5.81 -14.48 -1.44
CA SER A 432 4.49 -14.32 -0.83
C SER A 432 4.54 -14.44 0.70
N ILE A 433 5.19 -15.50 1.20
CA ILE A 433 5.33 -15.73 2.64
C ILE A 433 6.24 -14.66 3.28
N ALA A 434 7.26 -14.16 2.56
CA ALA A 434 8.09 -13.05 3.03
C ALA A 434 7.32 -11.73 3.16
N GLN A 435 6.29 -11.50 2.33
CA GLN A 435 5.33 -10.39 2.47
C GLN A 435 4.19 -10.68 3.47
N GLY A 436 4.20 -11.84 4.14
CA GLY A 436 3.21 -12.24 5.14
C GLY A 436 1.95 -12.91 4.59
N GLU A 437 1.88 -13.18 3.28
CA GLU A 437 0.75 -13.84 2.63
C GLU A 437 1.05 -15.31 2.34
N ALA A 438 0.37 -16.22 3.04
CA ALA A 438 0.54 -17.67 2.88
C ALA A 438 -0.47 -18.31 1.92
N ARG A 439 -1.54 -17.60 1.54
CA ARG A 439 -2.59 -18.12 0.65
C ARG A 439 -2.38 -17.56 -0.76
N VAL A 440 -2.26 -18.47 -1.73
CA VAL A 440 -1.97 -18.12 -3.14
C VAL A 440 -3.06 -18.72 -4.03
N VAL A 441 -3.85 -17.87 -4.67
CA VAL A 441 -4.81 -18.29 -5.69
C VAL A 441 -4.04 -18.70 -6.95
N THR A 442 -4.48 -19.75 -7.64
CA THR A 442 -3.92 -20.11 -8.94
C THR A 442 -4.99 -20.60 -9.91
N GLY A 443 -4.68 -20.52 -11.20
CA GLY A 443 -5.55 -20.97 -12.27
C GLY A 443 -4.77 -20.94 -13.59
N ARG A 444 -5.40 -21.43 -14.66
CA ARG A 444 -4.76 -21.53 -15.96
C ARG A 444 -5.68 -21.28 -17.15
N ASP A 445 -5.09 -20.89 -18.28
CA ASP A 445 -5.80 -20.80 -19.56
C ASP A 445 -6.03 -22.18 -20.23
N GLY A 446 -6.58 -22.14 -21.44
CA GLY A 446 -6.94 -23.31 -22.25
C GLY A 446 -5.81 -23.95 -23.07
N ARG A 447 -4.54 -23.53 -22.92
CA ARG A 447 -3.43 -24.04 -23.75
C ARG A 447 -3.07 -25.48 -23.38
N LEU A 448 -2.54 -26.20 -24.36
CA LEU A 448 -2.16 -27.62 -24.23
C LEU A 448 -1.09 -27.87 -23.17
N SER A 449 -0.19 -26.90 -22.95
CA SER A 449 0.88 -26.97 -21.94
C SER A 449 0.47 -26.49 -20.55
N SER A 450 -0.61 -25.71 -20.45
CA SER A 450 -1.04 -25.08 -19.20
C SER A 450 -1.34 -26.05 -18.05
N PRO A 451 -1.86 -27.28 -18.26
CA PRO A 451 -2.02 -28.26 -17.18
C PRO A 451 -0.71 -28.66 -16.49
N ALA A 452 0.33 -29.01 -17.26
CA ALA A 452 1.61 -29.47 -16.72
C ALA A 452 2.40 -28.34 -16.04
N LEU A 453 2.37 -27.14 -16.64
CA LEU A 453 2.98 -25.94 -16.04
C LEU A 453 2.27 -25.53 -14.74
N LEU A 454 0.93 -25.70 -14.64
CA LEU A 454 0.18 -25.47 -13.41
C LEU A 454 0.56 -26.50 -12.33
N GLU A 455 0.59 -27.80 -12.64
CA GLU A 455 0.96 -28.84 -11.67
C GLU A 455 2.36 -28.57 -11.07
N ALA A 456 3.33 -28.23 -11.93
CA ALA A 456 4.68 -27.89 -11.50
C ALA A 456 4.73 -26.61 -10.64
N LEU A 457 4.00 -25.56 -11.03
CA LEU A 457 3.86 -24.31 -10.26
C LEU A 457 3.26 -24.59 -8.87
N VAL A 458 2.18 -25.38 -8.79
CA VAL A 458 1.50 -25.77 -7.54
C VAL A 458 2.46 -26.53 -6.62
N ARG A 459 3.29 -27.43 -7.16
CA ARG A 459 4.35 -28.12 -6.40
C ARG A 459 5.37 -27.13 -5.84
N GLY A 460 5.83 -26.16 -6.64
CA GLY A 460 6.75 -25.12 -6.18
C GLY A 460 6.17 -24.22 -5.08
N LEU A 461 4.91 -23.81 -5.22
CA LEU A 461 4.21 -23.02 -4.20
C LEU A 461 4.04 -23.80 -2.90
N THR A 462 3.58 -25.06 -2.98
CA THR A 462 3.36 -25.88 -1.77
C THR A 462 4.65 -26.27 -1.05
N GLU A 463 5.74 -26.57 -1.76
CA GLU A 463 7.06 -26.82 -1.13
C GLU A 463 7.68 -25.56 -0.48
N SER A 464 7.17 -24.37 -0.78
CA SER A 464 7.56 -23.12 -0.10
C SER A 464 6.80 -22.91 1.22
N GLY A 465 5.71 -23.66 1.45
CA GLY A 465 4.81 -23.54 2.61
C GLY A 465 3.45 -22.91 2.29
N CYS A 466 3.14 -22.60 1.02
CA CYS A 466 1.89 -21.93 0.67
C CYS A 466 0.66 -22.85 0.79
N THR A 467 -0.48 -22.25 1.14
CA THR A 467 -1.80 -22.84 0.90
C THR A 467 -2.26 -22.38 -0.48
N VAL A 468 -2.25 -23.28 -1.45
CA VAL A 468 -2.63 -23.02 -2.84
C VAL A 468 -4.13 -23.22 -3.01
N LEU A 469 -4.80 -22.23 -3.61
CA LEU A 469 -6.23 -22.24 -3.90
C LEU A 469 -6.38 -22.33 -5.42
N ASP A 470 -6.50 -23.55 -5.93
CA ASP A 470 -6.52 -23.84 -7.37
C ASP A 470 -7.95 -23.72 -7.92
N LEU A 471 -8.12 -22.86 -8.92
CA LEU A 471 -9.36 -22.61 -9.63
C LEU A 471 -9.48 -23.44 -10.92
N GLY A 472 -8.45 -24.22 -11.27
CA GLY A 472 -8.41 -24.99 -12.52
C GLY A 472 -8.36 -24.09 -13.76
N MET A 473 -9.23 -24.35 -14.74
CA MET A 473 -9.20 -23.69 -16.05
C MET A 473 -10.18 -22.52 -16.12
N VAL A 474 -9.66 -21.29 -16.02
CA VAL A 474 -10.46 -20.06 -15.84
C VAL A 474 -9.84 -18.87 -16.59
N PRO A 475 -10.61 -17.79 -16.87
CA PRO A 475 -10.04 -16.53 -17.32
C PRO A 475 -9.10 -15.89 -16.29
N THR A 476 -8.12 -15.12 -16.78
CA THR A 476 -7.21 -14.31 -15.96
C THR A 476 -7.90 -13.41 -14.94
N PRO A 477 -8.97 -12.65 -15.27
CA PRO A 477 -9.71 -11.87 -14.27
C PRO A 477 -10.36 -12.72 -13.16
N LEU A 478 -10.62 -14.01 -13.38
CA LEU A 478 -11.22 -14.88 -12.37
C LEU A 478 -10.21 -15.28 -11.28
N VAL A 479 -8.92 -15.40 -11.61
CA VAL A 479 -7.84 -15.53 -10.63
C VAL A 479 -7.71 -14.24 -9.82
N TYR A 480 -7.78 -13.07 -10.46
CA TYR A 480 -7.76 -11.78 -9.76
C TYR A 480 -8.99 -11.58 -8.86
N PHE A 481 -10.19 -11.98 -9.30
CA PHE A 481 -11.40 -12.03 -8.47
C PHE A 481 -11.21 -12.94 -7.25
N GLY A 482 -10.58 -14.10 -7.44
CA GLY A 482 -10.16 -14.98 -6.34
C GLY A 482 -9.31 -14.26 -5.29
N THR A 483 -8.38 -13.38 -5.72
CA THR A 483 -7.57 -12.55 -4.79
C THR A 483 -8.34 -11.46 -4.04
N HIS A 484 -9.65 -11.38 -4.23
CA HIS A 484 -10.56 -10.52 -3.46
C HIS A 484 -11.64 -11.28 -2.69
N GLN A 485 -11.99 -12.51 -3.09
CA GLN A 485 -13.02 -13.32 -2.42
C GLN A 485 -12.47 -14.36 -1.43
N LEU A 486 -11.28 -14.92 -1.68
CA LEU A 486 -10.85 -16.17 -1.03
C LEU A 486 -9.91 -15.98 0.18
N GLU A 487 -9.99 -14.86 0.90
CA GLU A 487 -9.08 -14.52 2.02
C GLU A 487 -7.60 -14.70 1.65
N ALA A 488 -7.23 -14.30 0.43
CA ALA A 488 -5.91 -14.48 -0.15
C ALA A 488 -5.60 -13.30 -1.05
N THR A 489 -4.46 -12.65 -0.89
CA THR A 489 -4.07 -11.46 -1.67
C THR A 489 -2.96 -11.73 -2.70
N SER A 490 -2.39 -12.93 -2.71
CA SER A 490 -1.48 -13.42 -3.75
C SER A 490 -2.23 -14.28 -4.77
N GLY A 491 -1.87 -14.16 -6.05
CA GLY A 491 -2.49 -14.90 -7.15
C GLY A 491 -1.55 -15.09 -8.33
N ILE A 492 -1.50 -16.29 -8.92
CA ILE A 492 -0.68 -16.59 -10.09
C ILE A 492 -1.52 -17.29 -11.16
N MET A 493 -1.56 -16.68 -12.35
CA MET A 493 -2.27 -17.20 -13.51
C MET A 493 -1.29 -17.76 -14.54
N VAL A 494 -1.45 -19.05 -14.88
CA VAL A 494 -0.69 -19.74 -15.93
C VAL A 494 -1.34 -19.46 -17.27
N THR A 495 -0.69 -18.66 -18.11
CA THR A 495 -1.29 -18.18 -19.34
C THR A 495 -0.27 -17.79 -20.39
N GLY A 496 -0.54 -18.10 -21.67
CA GLY A 496 0.14 -17.50 -22.83
C GLY A 496 -0.55 -16.26 -23.41
N SER A 497 -1.68 -15.84 -22.84
CA SER A 497 -2.53 -14.73 -23.32
C SER A 497 -2.85 -14.84 -24.82
N HIS A 498 -2.69 -13.76 -25.57
CA HIS A 498 -2.87 -13.63 -27.03
C HIS A 498 -1.73 -14.20 -27.90
N ASN A 499 -0.62 -14.71 -27.34
CA ASN A 499 0.52 -15.22 -28.13
C ASN A 499 0.20 -16.53 -28.88
N PRO A 500 0.99 -16.96 -29.89
CA PRO A 500 0.82 -18.26 -30.56
C PRO A 500 0.81 -19.46 -29.61
N ALA A 501 0.26 -20.60 -30.04
CA ALA A 501 -0.10 -21.74 -29.18
C ALA A 501 1.08 -22.35 -28.36
N ASP A 502 2.30 -22.25 -28.87
CA ASP A 502 3.54 -22.73 -28.24
C ASP A 502 4.07 -21.82 -27.11
N TYR A 503 3.53 -20.61 -26.97
CA TYR A 503 3.87 -19.71 -25.87
C TYR A 503 3.07 -20.02 -24.61
N ASN A 504 3.69 -19.82 -23.44
CA ASN A 504 3.00 -19.76 -22.16
C ASN A 504 3.70 -18.77 -21.21
N GLY A 505 3.31 -18.72 -19.94
CA GLY A 505 3.84 -17.75 -18.99
C GLY A 505 3.04 -17.63 -17.69
N PHE A 506 3.40 -16.63 -16.88
CA PHE A 506 2.83 -16.39 -15.56
C PHE A 506 2.53 -14.90 -15.37
N LYS A 507 1.27 -14.55 -15.10
CA LYS A 507 0.87 -13.23 -14.58
C LYS A 507 0.81 -13.35 -13.05
N VAL A 508 1.57 -12.51 -12.33
CA VAL A 508 1.88 -12.69 -10.89
C VAL A 508 1.40 -11.51 -10.05
N VAL A 509 0.64 -11.81 -9.00
CA VAL A 509 0.23 -10.89 -7.93
C VAL A 509 0.74 -11.45 -6.60
N ILE A 510 1.41 -10.63 -5.79
CA ILE A 510 1.87 -11.01 -4.44
C ILE A 510 1.42 -9.97 -3.42
N ALA A 511 0.79 -10.39 -2.32
CA ALA A 511 0.33 -9.51 -1.24
C ALA A 511 -0.48 -8.29 -1.75
N GLY A 512 -1.31 -8.52 -2.77
CA GLY A 512 -2.13 -7.53 -3.47
C GLY A 512 -1.39 -6.74 -4.56
N GLU A 513 -0.06 -6.83 -4.70
CA GLU A 513 0.74 -6.12 -5.72
C GLU A 513 0.92 -6.97 -6.99
N THR A 514 0.40 -6.52 -8.14
CA THR A 514 0.79 -7.11 -9.44
C THR A 514 2.24 -6.75 -9.71
N LEU A 515 3.09 -7.76 -9.91
CA LEU A 515 4.51 -7.53 -10.05
C LEU A 515 4.84 -6.87 -11.41
N ALA A 516 5.90 -6.08 -11.41
CA ALA A 516 6.50 -5.49 -12.60
C ALA A 516 8.01 -5.28 -12.41
N ASN A 517 8.73 -5.11 -13.52
CA ASN A 517 10.13 -4.69 -13.60
C ASN A 517 11.03 -5.40 -12.57
N GLU A 518 11.60 -4.65 -11.63
CA GLU A 518 12.54 -5.14 -10.62
C GLU A 518 11.93 -6.21 -9.70
N ARG A 519 10.61 -6.22 -9.48
CA ARG A 519 9.93 -7.26 -8.67
C ARG A 519 9.82 -8.59 -9.41
N ILE A 520 9.68 -8.58 -10.74
CA ILE A 520 9.72 -9.81 -11.55
C ILE A 520 11.16 -10.31 -11.66
N ALA A 521 12.12 -9.41 -11.89
CA ALA A 521 13.55 -9.75 -11.87
C ALA A 521 13.99 -10.32 -10.50
N ALA A 522 13.42 -9.85 -9.38
CA ALA A 522 13.70 -10.37 -8.05
C ALA A 522 13.30 -11.86 -7.88
N LEU A 523 12.26 -12.34 -8.58
CA LEU A 523 11.92 -13.77 -8.57
C LEU A 523 13.06 -14.61 -9.21
N TYR A 524 13.64 -14.13 -10.31
CA TYR A 524 14.83 -14.77 -10.89
C TYR A 524 16.03 -14.74 -9.93
N GLN A 525 16.26 -13.61 -9.25
CA GLN A 525 17.35 -13.51 -8.25
C GLN A 525 17.14 -14.46 -7.05
N ARG A 526 15.90 -14.73 -6.62
CA ARG A 526 15.60 -15.75 -5.61
C ARG A 526 16.00 -17.16 -6.08
N ILE A 527 15.70 -17.52 -7.33
CA ILE A 527 16.09 -18.81 -7.92
C ILE A 527 17.62 -18.92 -8.00
N ALA A 528 18.27 -17.92 -8.62
CA ALA A 528 19.72 -17.92 -8.86
C ALA A 528 20.55 -17.83 -7.56
N GLY A 529 20.03 -17.14 -6.53
CA GLY A 529 20.67 -17.01 -5.22
C GLY A 529 20.33 -18.12 -4.22
N GLY A 530 19.33 -18.97 -4.51
CA GLY A 530 18.82 -19.97 -3.58
C GLY A 530 18.06 -19.39 -2.37
N ASP A 531 17.58 -18.15 -2.45
CA ASP A 531 16.78 -17.50 -1.38
C ASP A 531 15.31 -17.96 -1.45
N LEU A 532 15.12 -19.23 -1.12
CA LEU A 532 13.89 -20.00 -1.28
C LEU A 532 13.51 -20.69 0.03
N LEU A 533 12.24 -20.56 0.42
CA LEU A 533 11.67 -21.25 1.57
C LEU A 533 11.46 -22.74 1.27
N ASN A 534 11.43 -23.54 2.33
CA ASN A 534 11.25 -24.99 2.26
C ASN A 534 10.38 -25.47 3.43
N ALA A 535 9.07 -25.52 3.23
CA ALA A 535 8.09 -25.89 4.25
C ALA A 535 6.89 -26.63 3.61
N PRO A 536 6.21 -27.53 4.33
CA PRO A 536 5.04 -28.24 3.79
C PRO A 536 3.81 -27.32 3.72
N GLY A 537 3.35 -27.03 2.50
CA GLY A 537 2.10 -26.34 2.20
C GLY A 537 0.91 -27.29 2.01
N SER A 538 -0.15 -26.80 1.34
CA SER A 538 -1.33 -27.61 0.98
C SER A 538 -2.02 -27.09 -0.28
N VAL A 539 -2.86 -27.91 -0.92
CA VAL A 539 -3.68 -27.52 -2.09
C VAL A 539 -5.17 -27.66 -1.75
N GLN A 540 -5.99 -26.72 -2.19
CA GLN A 540 -7.44 -26.76 -2.14
C GLN A 540 -7.98 -26.45 -3.54
N GLN A 541 -8.83 -27.31 -4.08
CA GLN A 541 -9.55 -27.07 -5.34
C GLN A 541 -10.81 -26.25 -5.04
N ILE A 542 -11.03 -25.13 -5.73
CA ILE A 542 -12.07 -24.14 -5.43
C ILE A 542 -12.86 -23.78 -6.70
N GLU A 543 -14.13 -24.15 -6.74
CA GLU A 543 -15.07 -23.74 -7.79
C GLU A 543 -15.53 -22.30 -7.55
N LEU A 544 -15.03 -21.34 -8.33
CA LEU A 544 -15.32 -19.90 -8.20
C LEU A 544 -16.15 -19.32 -9.38
N LEU A 545 -16.29 -20.07 -10.47
CA LEU A 545 -16.83 -19.59 -11.74
C LEU A 545 -18.28 -19.07 -11.62
N GLU A 546 -19.16 -19.82 -10.95
CA GLU A 546 -20.55 -19.40 -10.76
C GLU A 546 -20.65 -18.15 -9.88
N GLN A 547 -19.87 -18.05 -8.79
CA GLN A 547 -19.86 -16.87 -7.92
C GLN A 547 -19.40 -15.61 -8.66
N TYR A 548 -18.47 -15.73 -9.61
CA TYR A 548 -18.07 -14.62 -10.48
C TYR A 548 -19.21 -14.19 -11.43
N ILE A 549 -19.96 -15.14 -12.00
CA ILE A 549 -21.13 -14.84 -12.84
C ILE A 549 -22.23 -14.16 -12.01
N ASP A 550 -22.55 -14.70 -10.83
CA ASP A 550 -23.58 -14.18 -9.93
C ASP A 550 -23.23 -12.74 -9.49
N TYR A 551 -22.00 -12.49 -9.04
CA TYR A 551 -21.56 -11.16 -8.57
C TYR A 551 -21.72 -10.08 -9.67
N ILE A 552 -21.42 -10.41 -10.93
CA ILE A 552 -21.60 -9.46 -12.05
C ILE A 552 -23.08 -9.32 -12.40
N THR A 553 -23.86 -10.41 -12.36
CA THR A 553 -25.29 -10.41 -12.69
C THR A 553 -26.13 -9.64 -11.66
N ASP A 554 -25.71 -9.62 -10.38
CA ASP A 554 -26.34 -8.85 -9.30
C ASP A 554 -26.06 -7.33 -9.37
N ASP A 555 -24.95 -6.90 -9.99
CA ASP A 555 -24.57 -5.48 -10.14
C ASP A 555 -24.96 -4.88 -11.52
N VAL A 556 -24.97 -5.67 -12.59
CA VAL A 556 -25.08 -5.16 -13.98
C VAL A 556 -26.48 -5.36 -14.56
N ALA A 557 -27.14 -4.25 -14.93
CA ALA A 557 -28.54 -4.25 -15.37
C ALA A 557 -28.70 -3.85 -16.86
N VAL A 558 -28.95 -4.83 -17.73
CA VAL A 558 -29.31 -4.61 -19.14
C VAL A 558 -30.80 -4.24 -19.25
N ALA A 559 -31.10 -3.03 -19.71
CA ALA A 559 -32.46 -2.49 -19.76
C ALA A 559 -33.29 -2.98 -20.97
N ASN A 560 -32.63 -3.26 -22.10
CA ASN A 560 -33.23 -3.81 -23.32
C ASN A 560 -32.33 -4.95 -23.85
N PRO A 561 -32.87 -6.16 -24.12
CA PRO A 561 -32.07 -7.27 -24.64
C PRO A 561 -31.41 -6.96 -26.00
N LEU A 562 -30.07 -6.96 -26.02
CA LEU A 562 -29.26 -6.80 -27.23
C LEU A 562 -28.98 -8.16 -27.87
N LYS A 563 -28.87 -8.22 -29.21
CA LYS A 563 -28.30 -9.38 -29.92
C LYS A 563 -26.80 -9.17 -30.09
N VAL A 564 -26.01 -10.08 -29.53
CA VAL A 564 -24.55 -9.95 -29.40
C VAL A 564 -23.87 -11.14 -30.06
N VAL A 565 -22.96 -10.90 -31.00
CA VAL A 565 -22.02 -11.96 -31.42
C VAL A 565 -20.83 -11.95 -30.48
N ILE A 566 -20.47 -13.10 -29.93
CA ILE A 566 -19.28 -13.26 -29.07
C ILE A 566 -18.25 -14.11 -29.80
N ASP A 567 -17.06 -13.56 -29.96
CA ASP A 567 -15.86 -14.25 -30.42
C ASP A 567 -14.89 -14.48 -29.24
N CYS A 568 -14.46 -15.72 -29.04
CA CYS A 568 -13.43 -16.05 -28.05
C CYS A 568 -12.12 -16.56 -28.67
N GLY A 569 -12.02 -16.68 -30.01
CA GLY A 569 -10.83 -17.22 -30.69
C GLY A 569 -10.30 -18.55 -30.14
N ASN A 570 -11.18 -19.43 -29.67
CA ASN A 570 -10.87 -20.68 -28.93
C ASN A 570 -10.12 -20.49 -27.59
N GLY A 571 -9.98 -19.27 -27.08
CA GLY A 571 -9.44 -18.92 -25.77
C GLY A 571 -10.37 -19.24 -24.60
N VAL A 572 -9.84 -19.16 -23.38
CA VAL A 572 -10.53 -19.61 -22.15
C VAL A 572 -11.76 -18.77 -21.79
N ALA A 573 -11.88 -17.54 -22.31
CA ALA A 573 -13.06 -16.68 -22.13
C ALA A 573 -14.38 -17.39 -22.51
N GLY A 574 -14.33 -18.37 -23.41
CA GLY A 574 -15.47 -19.21 -23.79
C GLY A 574 -16.14 -19.98 -22.65
N VAL A 575 -15.46 -20.24 -21.52
CA VAL A 575 -16.08 -20.94 -20.37
C VAL A 575 -17.00 -20.05 -19.52
N VAL A 576 -16.90 -18.72 -19.66
CA VAL A 576 -17.67 -17.74 -18.86
C VAL A 576 -18.48 -16.80 -19.73
N ALA A 577 -17.87 -16.15 -20.73
CA ALA A 577 -18.45 -14.97 -21.37
C ALA A 577 -19.81 -15.22 -22.06
N PRO A 578 -20.04 -16.32 -22.80
CA PRO A 578 -21.37 -16.60 -23.35
C PRO A 578 -22.44 -16.74 -22.27
N ARG A 579 -22.15 -17.51 -21.21
CA ARG A 579 -23.07 -17.75 -20.10
C ARG A 579 -23.39 -16.47 -19.31
N LEU A 580 -22.38 -15.66 -19.01
CA LEU A 580 -22.57 -14.38 -18.33
C LEU A 580 -23.45 -13.42 -19.15
N LEU A 581 -23.18 -13.30 -20.45
CA LEU A 581 -23.94 -12.37 -21.29
C LEU A 581 -25.37 -12.85 -21.56
N GLU A 582 -25.62 -14.16 -21.55
CA GLU A 582 -26.97 -14.74 -21.48
C GLU A 582 -27.65 -14.46 -20.11
N SER A 583 -26.94 -14.62 -18.99
CA SER A 583 -27.47 -14.35 -17.63
C SER A 583 -27.93 -12.91 -17.42
N ILE A 584 -27.19 -11.91 -17.93
CA ILE A 584 -27.61 -10.51 -17.91
C ILE A 584 -28.67 -10.17 -18.97
N GLY A 585 -29.18 -11.15 -19.73
CA GLY A 585 -30.33 -11.00 -20.62
C GLY A 585 -30.04 -10.62 -22.08
N CYS A 586 -28.82 -10.86 -22.59
CA CYS A 586 -28.51 -10.68 -24.01
C CYS A 586 -28.81 -11.93 -24.85
N ASN A 587 -29.17 -11.74 -26.12
CA ASN A 587 -29.32 -12.82 -27.09
C ASN A 587 -27.95 -13.12 -27.73
N VAL A 588 -27.22 -14.07 -27.14
CA VAL A 588 -25.85 -14.42 -27.57
C VAL A 588 -25.84 -15.28 -28.84
N VAL A 589 -24.91 -14.97 -29.75
CA VAL A 589 -24.54 -15.82 -30.88
C VAL A 589 -23.05 -16.17 -30.75
N PRO A 590 -22.69 -17.41 -30.37
CA PRO A 590 -21.30 -17.80 -30.15
C PRO A 590 -20.52 -17.99 -31.47
N LEU A 591 -19.25 -17.59 -31.45
CA LEU A 591 -18.26 -17.77 -32.50
C LEU A 591 -16.95 -18.20 -31.82
N TYR A 592 -16.43 -19.37 -32.19
CA TYR A 592 -15.20 -19.97 -31.62
C TYR A 592 -15.14 -20.05 -30.07
N CYS A 593 -16.29 -20.12 -29.39
CA CYS A 593 -16.37 -20.19 -27.92
C CYS A 593 -15.95 -21.54 -27.30
N ASN A 594 -15.73 -22.59 -28.10
CA ASN A 594 -15.20 -23.86 -27.59
C ASN A 594 -13.70 -23.71 -27.35
N VAL A 595 -13.25 -23.94 -26.11
CA VAL A 595 -11.82 -23.84 -25.75
C VAL A 595 -11.01 -24.91 -26.49
N ASP A 596 -10.02 -24.46 -27.27
CA ASP A 596 -9.06 -25.33 -27.97
C ASP A 596 -7.70 -24.62 -28.05
N GLY A 597 -6.75 -25.11 -27.26
CA GLY A 597 -5.38 -24.57 -27.18
C GLY A 597 -4.54 -24.69 -28.46
N ASN A 598 -5.07 -25.29 -29.54
CA ASN A 598 -4.48 -25.23 -30.87
C ASN A 598 -4.82 -23.91 -31.63
N PHE A 599 -5.80 -23.13 -31.14
CA PHE A 599 -6.36 -21.94 -31.81
C PHE A 599 -6.68 -22.14 -33.31
N PRO A 600 -7.47 -23.17 -33.68
CA PRO A 600 -7.57 -23.68 -35.05
C PRO A 600 -8.32 -22.80 -36.08
N ASN A 601 -8.76 -21.59 -35.70
CA ASN A 601 -9.50 -20.67 -36.58
C ASN A 601 -8.66 -19.42 -36.89
N HIS A 602 -8.53 -18.53 -35.91
CA HIS A 602 -7.56 -17.44 -35.88
C HIS A 602 -6.98 -17.34 -34.46
N HIS A 603 -5.90 -16.58 -34.28
CA HIS A 603 -5.38 -16.33 -32.94
C HIS A 603 -6.36 -15.47 -32.13
N PRO A 604 -6.49 -15.70 -30.81
CA PRO A 604 -7.30 -14.86 -29.92
C PRO A 604 -6.53 -13.59 -29.55
N ASP A 605 -6.31 -12.72 -30.54
CA ASP A 605 -5.81 -11.36 -30.37
C ASP A 605 -6.78 -10.34 -31.03
N PRO A 606 -7.71 -9.75 -30.26
CA PRO A 606 -8.63 -8.74 -30.79
C PRO A 606 -7.95 -7.41 -31.13
N GLY A 607 -6.66 -7.24 -30.85
CA GLY A 607 -5.86 -6.08 -31.26
C GLY A 607 -5.54 -6.07 -32.76
N ASN A 608 -5.50 -7.23 -33.43
CA ASN A 608 -5.31 -7.34 -34.88
C ASN A 608 -6.66 -7.32 -35.63
N PRO A 609 -6.92 -6.33 -36.50
CA PRO A 609 -8.13 -6.28 -37.34
C PRO A 609 -8.39 -7.52 -38.22
N GLU A 610 -7.36 -8.32 -38.56
CA GLU A 610 -7.53 -9.55 -39.34
C GLU A 610 -8.27 -10.64 -38.56
N ASN A 611 -8.04 -10.74 -37.25
CA ASN A 611 -8.75 -11.70 -36.38
C ASN A 611 -10.23 -11.34 -36.23
N LEU A 612 -10.60 -10.06 -36.37
CA LEU A 612 -11.99 -9.59 -36.24
C LEU A 612 -12.85 -9.83 -37.51
N GLN A 613 -12.29 -10.38 -38.58
CA GLN A 613 -13.00 -10.48 -39.87
C GLN A 613 -14.15 -11.51 -39.88
N ASP A 614 -14.08 -12.58 -39.09
CA ASP A 614 -15.20 -13.51 -38.91
C ASP A 614 -16.29 -12.91 -38.02
N LEU A 615 -15.91 -12.22 -36.93
CA LEU A 615 -16.84 -11.46 -36.09
C LEU A 615 -17.61 -10.40 -36.90
N ILE A 616 -16.93 -9.57 -37.70
CA ILE A 616 -17.57 -8.55 -38.56
C ILE A 616 -18.58 -9.18 -39.52
N ARG A 617 -18.19 -10.26 -40.23
CA ARG A 617 -19.07 -10.99 -41.14
C ARG A 617 -20.27 -11.60 -40.40
N LYS A 618 -20.06 -12.15 -39.21
CA LYS A 618 -21.11 -12.77 -38.40
C LYS A 618 -22.11 -11.74 -37.86
N VAL A 619 -21.66 -10.60 -37.36
CA VAL A 619 -22.52 -9.49 -36.91
C VAL A 619 -23.44 -9.02 -38.03
N GLN A 620 -22.89 -8.79 -39.22
CA GLN A 620 -23.65 -8.35 -40.40
C GLN A 620 -24.64 -9.44 -40.88
N ALA A 621 -24.22 -10.71 -40.94
CA ALA A 621 -25.07 -11.82 -41.38
C ALA A 621 -26.21 -12.15 -40.40
N GLU A 622 -25.98 -11.94 -39.10
CA GLU A 622 -26.96 -12.17 -38.03
C GLU A 622 -27.91 -10.99 -37.78
N GLY A 623 -27.58 -9.81 -38.29
CA GLY A 623 -28.26 -8.57 -37.92
C GLY A 623 -28.14 -8.26 -36.42
N ALA A 624 -26.94 -8.47 -35.85
CA ALA A 624 -26.66 -8.24 -34.44
C ALA A 624 -26.38 -6.75 -34.13
N ASP A 625 -26.65 -6.33 -32.89
CA ASP A 625 -26.46 -4.95 -32.44
C ASP A 625 -24.98 -4.61 -32.24
N LEU A 626 -24.16 -5.61 -31.90
CA LEU A 626 -22.72 -5.53 -31.81
C LEU A 626 -22.05 -6.91 -31.85
N GLY A 627 -20.74 -6.89 -32.11
CA GLY A 627 -19.83 -7.99 -31.87
C GLY A 627 -18.85 -7.65 -30.76
N LEU A 628 -18.49 -8.64 -29.95
CA LEU A 628 -17.48 -8.56 -28.90
C LEU A 628 -16.43 -9.66 -29.14
N ALA A 629 -15.15 -9.33 -28.99
CA ALA A 629 -14.03 -10.27 -29.12
C ALA A 629 -13.17 -10.27 -27.86
N PHE A 630 -12.84 -11.45 -27.34
CA PHE A 630 -11.94 -11.64 -26.20
C PHE A 630 -10.56 -12.11 -26.65
N ASP A 631 -9.53 -11.81 -25.87
CA ASP A 631 -8.20 -12.40 -26.06
C ASP A 631 -8.07 -13.75 -25.34
N GLY A 632 -6.95 -14.46 -25.58
CA GLY A 632 -6.79 -15.87 -25.22
C GLY A 632 -7.04 -16.21 -23.74
N ASP A 633 -6.79 -15.25 -22.84
CA ASP A 633 -7.03 -15.37 -21.40
C ASP A 633 -8.09 -14.43 -20.80
N GLY A 634 -8.75 -13.61 -21.62
CA GLY A 634 -9.98 -12.90 -21.29
C GLY A 634 -9.83 -11.60 -20.51
N ASP A 635 -8.62 -11.02 -20.44
CA ASP A 635 -8.38 -9.72 -19.78
C ASP A 635 -8.40 -8.52 -20.74
N ARG A 636 -8.74 -8.74 -22.02
CA ARG A 636 -8.97 -7.70 -23.04
C ARG A 636 -10.33 -7.82 -23.71
N LEU A 637 -10.81 -6.70 -24.26
CA LEU A 637 -12.02 -6.61 -25.06
C LEU A 637 -11.81 -5.84 -26.37
N GLY A 638 -12.13 -6.47 -27.50
CA GLY A 638 -12.39 -5.82 -28.78
C GLY A 638 -13.89 -5.65 -29.02
N VAL A 639 -14.29 -4.57 -29.70
CA VAL A 639 -15.70 -4.23 -29.95
C VAL A 639 -15.92 -3.89 -31.42
N VAL A 640 -16.99 -4.42 -32.00
CA VAL A 640 -17.41 -4.23 -33.40
C VAL A 640 -18.87 -3.74 -33.42
N THR A 641 -19.17 -2.67 -34.16
CA THR A 641 -20.55 -2.14 -34.26
C THR A 641 -21.44 -3.01 -35.14
N ASN A 642 -22.77 -2.82 -35.08
CA ASN A 642 -23.75 -3.41 -36.00
C ASN A 642 -23.48 -3.17 -37.52
N LYS A 643 -22.55 -2.28 -37.89
CA LYS A 643 -22.10 -2.12 -39.29
C LYS A 643 -20.77 -2.82 -39.61
N GLY A 644 -20.03 -3.29 -38.61
CA GLY A 644 -18.67 -3.81 -38.79
C GLY A 644 -17.55 -2.78 -38.56
N GLU A 645 -17.84 -1.61 -37.96
CA GLU A 645 -16.80 -0.66 -37.54
C GLU A 645 -16.09 -1.21 -36.29
N ILE A 646 -14.75 -1.26 -36.32
CA ILE A 646 -13.94 -1.62 -35.15
C ILE A 646 -13.84 -0.40 -34.22
N ILE A 647 -14.30 -0.57 -32.97
CA ILE A 647 -14.20 0.43 -31.93
C ILE A 647 -12.95 0.15 -31.09
N TYR A 648 -11.89 0.89 -31.37
CA TYR A 648 -10.64 0.80 -30.63
C TYR A 648 -10.82 1.18 -29.13
N PRO A 649 -9.99 0.62 -28.22
CA PRO A 649 -10.16 0.78 -26.78
C PRO A 649 -10.14 2.25 -26.29
N ASP A 650 -9.45 3.14 -27.00
CA ASP A 650 -9.40 4.56 -26.65
C ASP A 650 -10.70 5.32 -26.95
N ARG A 651 -11.48 4.88 -27.96
CA ARG A 651 -12.88 5.29 -28.18
C ARG A 651 -13.85 4.57 -27.26
N LEU A 652 -13.60 3.30 -26.93
CA LEU A 652 -14.40 2.57 -25.94
C LEU A 652 -14.33 3.27 -24.57
N MET A 653 -13.13 3.68 -24.18
CA MET A 653 -12.87 4.49 -22.98
C MET A 653 -13.61 5.84 -22.98
N MET A 654 -14.01 6.40 -24.12
CA MET A 654 -14.87 7.61 -24.13
C MET A 654 -16.31 7.31 -23.66
N LEU A 655 -16.84 6.13 -24.01
CA LEU A 655 -18.15 5.69 -23.53
C LEU A 655 -18.10 5.39 -22.02
N LEU A 656 -17.09 4.62 -21.60
CA LEU A 656 -16.92 4.20 -20.22
C LEU A 656 -16.59 5.37 -19.28
N ALA A 657 -15.71 6.29 -19.69
CA ALA A 657 -15.39 7.46 -18.89
C ALA A 657 -16.59 8.41 -18.75
N LYS A 658 -17.38 8.61 -19.81
CA LYS A 658 -18.62 9.41 -19.73
C LYS A 658 -19.59 8.83 -18.68
N ASP A 659 -19.74 7.51 -18.65
CA ASP A 659 -20.59 6.80 -17.70
C ASP A 659 -20.08 6.88 -16.25
N VAL A 660 -18.82 6.48 -16.01
CA VAL A 660 -18.21 6.47 -14.67
C VAL A 660 -18.10 7.88 -14.08
N VAL A 661 -17.69 8.88 -14.87
CA VAL A 661 -17.55 10.27 -14.39
C VAL A 661 -18.91 10.89 -14.07
N ALA A 662 -19.97 10.56 -14.81
CA ALA A 662 -21.32 11.10 -14.55
C ALA A 662 -21.88 10.72 -13.16
N ARG A 663 -21.49 9.55 -12.63
CA ARG A 663 -21.79 9.15 -11.24
C ARG A 663 -20.73 9.59 -10.24
N ASN A 664 -19.50 9.87 -10.69
CA ASN A 664 -18.36 10.16 -9.83
C ASN A 664 -17.61 11.45 -10.26
N PRO A 665 -18.18 12.65 -10.08
CA PRO A 665 -17.52 13.91 -10.45
C PRO A 665 -16.13 14.08 -9.83
N GLY A 666 -15.21 14.62 -10.62
CA GLY A 666 -13.83 14.86 -10.23
C GLY A 666 -13.02 13.59 -9.92
N CYS A 667 -13.40 12.42 -10.45
CA CYS A 667 -12.60 11.20 -10.34
C CYS A 667 -11.44 11.18 -11.36
N ASP A 668 -10.36 10.47 -11.01
CA ASP A 668 -9.28 10.19 -11.95
C ASP A 668 -9.71 9.07 -12.94
N VAL A 669 -9.42 9.31 -14.22
CA VAL A 669 -9.52 8.31 -15.29
C VAL A 669 -8.16 8.19 -15.98
N ILE A 670 -7.54 7.00 -15.91
CA ILE A 670 -6.19 6.77 -16.43
C ILE A 670 -6.25 6.18 -17.84
N PHE A 671 -5.35 6.59 -18.72
CA PHE A 671 -5.15 6.00 -20.05
C PHE A 671 -3.68 6.00 -20.44
N ASP A 672 -3.26 5.07 -21.30
CA ASP A 672 -1.85 4.94 -21.68
C ASP A 672 -1.42 5.94 -22.78
N VAL A 673 -0.11 6.12 -22.97
CA VAL A 673 0.47 7.03 -23.98
C VAL A 673 0.02 6.74 -25.41
N LYS A 674 -0.49 5.54 -25.73
CA LYS A 674 -1.00 5.16 -27.06
C LYS A 674 -2.42 5.66 -27.33
N CYS A 675 -3.17 6.15 -26.35
CA CYS A 675 -4.57 6.59 -26.53
C CYS A 675 -4.69 7.96 -27.23
N THR A 676 -5.76 8.15 -28.01
CA THR A 676 -6.07 9.40 -28.71
C THR A 676 -6.06 10.63 -27.78
N ARG A 677 -5.52 11.76 -28.28
CA ARG A 677 -5.57 13.06 -27.56
C ARG A 677 -7.00 13.53 -27.28
N ARG A 678 -8.00 13.04 -28.04
CA ARG A 678 -9.42 13.35 -27.85
C ARG A 678 -9.98 12.82 -26.53
N LEU A 679 -9.44 11.72 -25.99
CA LEU A 679 -9.92 11.09 -24.76
C LEU A 679 -9.71 12.01 -23.54
N ALA A 680 -8.54 12.63 -23.42
CA ALA A 680 -8.21 13.56 -22.33
C ALA A 680 -9.17 14.79 -22.30
N ALA A 681 -9.46 15.35 -23.48
CA ALA A 681 -10.38 16.46 -23.63
C ALA A 681 -11.84 16.06 -23.33
N LEU A 682 -12.24 14.82 -23.64
CA LEU A 682 -13.56 14.30 -23.31
C LEU A 682 -13.74 14.06 -21.80
N ILE A 683 -12.77 13.40 -21.14
CA ILE A 683 -12.78 13.19 -19.68
C ILE A 683 -12.92 14.54 -18.96
N SER A 684 -12.12 15.54 -19.37
CA SER A 684 -12.17 16.91 -18.82
C SER A 684 -13.54 17.56 -19.01
N ARG A 685 -14.14 17.43 -20.21
CA ARG A 685 -15.48 17.95 -20.53
C ARG A 685 -16.61 17.26 -19.75
N CYS A 686 -16.42 16.01 -19.35
CA CYS A 686 -17.36 15.28 -18.49
C CYS A 686 -17.22 15.65 -17.00
N GLY A 687 -16.20 16.41 -16.60
CA GLY A 687 -15.93 16.75 -15.20
C GLY A 687 -15.03 15.72 -14.48
N GLY A 688 -14.31 14.88 -15.22
CA GLY A 688 -13.30 13.95 -14.69
C GLY A 688 -11.88 14.49 -14.88
N ARG A 689 -10.91 13.91 -14.18
CA ARG A 689 -9.49 14.26 -14.28
C ARG A 689 -8.75 13.25 -15.16
N PRO A 690 -8.25 13.66 -16.35
CA PRO A 690 -7.48 12.76 -17.21
C PRO A 690 -6.07 12.52 -16.66
N VAL A 691 -5.62 11.27 -16.62
CA VAL A 691 -4.27 10.89 -16.20
C VAL A 691 -3.62 10.04 -17.30
N MET A 692 -2.67 10.61 -18.04
CA MET A 692 -1.88 9.85 -19.00
C MET A 692 -0.79 9.05 -18.26
N TRP A 693 -0.64 7.76 -18.56
CA TRP A 693 0.36 6.89 -17.95
C TRP A 693 1.10 5.96 -18.94
N LYS A 694 2.03 5.16 -18.43
CA LYS A 694 2.84 4.18 -19.20
C LYS A 694 1.97 3.04 -19.73
N THR A 695 2.34 2.46 -20.88
CA THR A 695 1.69 1.25 -21.41
C THR A 695 2.20 0.02 -20.68
N GLY A 696 1.31 -0.76 -20.08
CA GLY A 696 1.59 -2.01 -19.38
C GLY A 696 0.60 -2.29 -18.25
N HIS A 697 -0.17 -3.38 -18.34
CA HIS A 697 -1.27 -3.66 -17.42
C HIS A 697 -0.88 -3.71 -15.92
N SER A 698 0.29 -4.25 -15.58
CA SER A 698 0.82 -4.21 -14.21
C SER A 698 1.16 -2.79 -13.73
N LEU A 699 1.67 -1.92 -14.62
CA LEU A 699 1.89 -0.50 -14.32
C LEU A 699 0.58 0.29 -14.21
N MET A 700 -0.44 -0.11 -14.98
CA MET A 700 -1.77 0.49 -14.94
C MET A 700 -2.48 0.16 -13.61
N LYS A 701 -2.44 -1.11 -13.17
CA LYS A 701 -2.91 -1.54 -11.83
C LYS A 701 -2.16 -0.85 -10.69
N ALA A 702 -0.84 -0.68 -10.82
CA ALA A 702 -0.06 0.08 -9.85
C ALA A 702 -0.50 1.57 -9.79
N LYS A 703 -0.72 2.21 -10.95
CA LYS A 703 -1.13 3.61 -11.01
C LYS A 703 -2.55 3.85 -10.51
N LEU A 704 -3.48 2.95 -10.83
CA LEU A 704 -4.87 2.98 -10.35
C LEU A 704 -4.91 2.95 -8.81
N ARG A 705 -4.02 2.18 -8.17
CA ARG A 705 -3.85 2.17 -6.71
C ARG A 705 -3.19 3.43 -6.17
N GLU A 706 -2.18 3.96 -6.87
CA GLU A 706 -1.47 5.17 -6.47
C GLU A 706 -2.39 6.40 -6.44
N THR A 707 -3.26 6.57 -7.44
CA THR A 707 -4.14 7.73 -7.54
C THR A 707 -5.55 7.53 -6.99
N GLY A 708 -5.98 6.27 -6.77
CA GLY A 708 -7.37 5.95 -6.44
C GLY A 708 -8.34 6.16 -7.62
N ALA A 709 -7.86 6.04 -8.86
CA ALA A 709 -8.68 6.17 -10.06
C ALA A 709 -9.84 5.16 -10.09
N LEU A 710 -10.97 5.58 -10.66
CA LEU A 710 -12.18 4.76 -10.72
C LEU A 710 -12.32 3.97 -12.03
N LEU A 711 -11.56 4.37 -13.05
CA LEU A 711 -11.47 3.70 -14.34
C LEU A 711 -10.04 3.88 -14.90
N ALA A 712 -9.49 2.83 -15.50
CA ALA A 712 -8.35 2.94 -16.39
C ALA A 712 -8.57 2.11 -17.68
N GLY A 713 -7.79 2.39 -18.72
CA GLY A 713 -7.83 1.60 -19.95
C GLY A 713 -6.63 1.83 -20.85
N GLU A 714 -6.25 0.78 -21.59
CA GLU A 714 -5.11 0.78 -22.50
C GLU A 714 -5.55 0.54 -23.95
N MET A 715 -4.79 1.09 -24.90
CA MET A 715 -5.02 0.89 -26.34
C MET A 715 -4.88 -0.59 -26.78
N SER A 716 -4.35 -1.48 -25.93
CA SER A 716 -4.32 -2.93 -26.15
C SER A 716 -5.64 -3.65 -25.80
N GLY A 717 -6.62 -2.98 -25.19
CA GLY A 717 -7.92 -3.55 -24.86
C GLY A 717 -8.09 -3.99 -23.40
N HIS A 718 -7.05 -3.85 -22.55
CA HIS A 718 -7.22 -3.97 -21.10
C HIS A 718 -8.04 -2.78 -20.56
N ILE A 719 -9.10 -3.07 -19.82
CA ILE A 719 -9.96 -2.08 -19.17
C ILE A 719 -10.07 -2.44 -17.69
N PHE A 720 -9.87 -1.46 -16.80
CA PHE A 720 -9.73 -1.65 -15.37
C PHE A 720 -10.81 -0.83 -14.65
N PHE A 721 -11.87 -1.50 -14.19
CA PHE A 721 -12.92 -0.84 -13.40
C PHE A 721 -12.58 -0.88 -11.91
N LYS A 722 -12.72 0.26 -11.24
CA LYS A 722 -12.68 0.38 -9.77
C LYS A 722 -13.94 1.02 -9.20
N GLU A 723 -14.71 1.76 -9.99
CA GLU A 723 -16.14 1.92 -9.73
C GLU A 723 -16.83 0.55 -9.85
N ARG A 724 -17.62 0.16 -8.83
CA ARG A 724 -18.39 -1.10 -8.75
C ARG A 724 -17.57 -2.41 -8.82
N TRP A 725 -16.25 -2.31 -8.99
CA TRP A 725 -15.36 -3.45 -9.21
C TRP A 725 -14.02 -3.30 -8.48
N PHE A 726 -13.09 -4.23 -8.72
CA PHE A 726 -11.94 -4.43 -7.84
C PHE A 726 -10.69 -3.62 -8.22
N GLY A 727 -10.56 -3.15 -9.46
CA GLY A 727 -9.42 -2.38 -9.97
C GLY A 727 -8.44 -3.17 -10.84
N PHE A 728 -8.77 -4.41 -11.19
CA PHE A 728 -8.01 -5.22 -12.15
C PHE A 728 -8.61 -5.14 -13.57
N ASP A 729 -7.79 -5.56 -14.53
CA ASP A 729 -8.04 -5.78 -15.95
C ASP A 729 -9.01 -6.94 -16.15
N ASP A 730 -10.17 -6.64 -16.73
CA ASP A 730 -11.24 -7.62 -16.94
C ASP A 730 -12.04 -7.30 -18.20
N GLY A 731 -11.75 -8.03 -19.29
CA GLY A 731 -12.47 -7.87 -20.55
C GLY A 731 -13.93 -8.31 -20.45
N ILE A 732 -14.22 -9.29 -19.59
CA ILE A 732 -15.53 -9.93 -19.43
C ILE A 732 -16.47 -9.03 -18.61
N TYR A 733 -16.01 -8.44 -17.52
CA TYR A 733 -16.74 -7.37 -16.82
C TYR A 733 -16.87 -6.12 -17.69
N ALA A 734 -15.83 -5.74 -18.45
CA ALA A 734 -15.92 -4.63 -19.38
C ALA A 734 -17.00 -4.85 -20.45
N ALA A 735 -17.16 -6.07 -20.97
CA ALA A 735 -18.22 -6.43 -21.89
C ALA A 735 -19.61 -6.24 -21.27
N ALA A 736 -19.81 -6.72 -20.03
CA ALA A 736 -21.06 -6.54 -19.29
C ALA A 736 -21.40 -5.05 -19.08
N ARG A 737 -20.40 -4.22 -18.69
CA ARG A 737 -20.57 -2.77 -18.51
C ARG A 737 -20.79 -2.01 -19.83
N VAL A 738 -20.20 -2.45 -20.93
CA VAL A 738 -20.49 -1.90 -22.27
C VAL A 738 -21.94 -2.19 -22.67
N LEU A 739 -22.42 -3.40 -22.42
CA LEU A 739 -23.79 -3.81 -22.73
C LEU A 739 -24.84 -3.09 -21.85
N GLU A 740 -24.57 -2.90 -20.57
CA GLU A 740 -25.36 -2.05 -19.66
C GLU A 740 -25.59 -0.65 -20.27
N ILE A 741 -24.50 0.05 -20.60
CA ILE A 741 -24.56 1.43 -21.13
C ILE A 741 -25.23 1.48 -22.51
N LEU A 742 -24.99 0.50 -23.38
CA LEU A 742 -25.61 0.47 -24.71
C LEU A 742 -27.11 0.07 -24.66
N SER A 743 -27.53 -0.72 -23.67
CA SER A 743 -28.92 -1.18 -23.54
C SER A 743 -29.92 -0.06 -23.20
N ILE A 744 -29.46 1.08 -22.69
CA ILE A 744 -30.29 2.27 -22.40
C ILE A 744 -30.29 3.31 -23.52
N GLU A 745 -29.46 3.15 -24.56
CA GLU A 745 -29.43 4.06 -25.71
C GLU A 745 -30.56 3.72 -26.71
N HIS A 746 -31.09 4.75 -27.38
CA HIS A 746 -32.15 4.60 -28.39
C HIS A 746 -31.63 4.54 -29.84
N ASP A 747 -30.32 4.71 -30.02
CA ASP A 747 -29.63 4.62 -31.30
C ASP A 747 -28.85 3.29 -31.41
N SER A 748 -28.69 2.76 -32.63
CA SER A 748 -27.79 1.64 -32.90
C SER A 748 -26.36 1.94 -32.47
N VAL A 749 -25.60 0.93 -32.03
CA VAL A 749 -24.24 1.05 -31.48
C VAL A 749 -23.29 1.88 -32.35
N ASP A 750 -23.33 1.69 -33.68
CA ASP A 750 -22.65 2.53 -34.68
C ASP A 750 -22.89 4.03 -34.50
N ARG A 751 -24.15 4.44 -34.32
CA ARG A 751 -24.53 5.84 -34.12
C ARG A 751 -24.12 6.35 -32.75
N VAL A 752 -24.15 5.52 -31.71
CA VAL A 752 -23.65 5.89 -30.38
C VAL A 752 -22.16 6.23 -30.47
N PHE A 753 -21.36 5.41 -31.17
CA PHE A 753 -19.93 5.67 -31.34
C PHE A 753 -19.58 6.75 -32.38
N ALA A 754 -20.48 7.06 -33.32
CA ALA A 754 -20.35 8.19 -34.23
C ALA A 754 -20.56 9.57 -33.57
N ARG A 755 -21.07 9.62 -32.33
CA ARG A 755 -21.16 10.86 -31.52
C ARG A 755 -19.81 11.30 -30.93
N TYR A 756 -18.82 10.41 -30.89
CA TYR A 756 -17.49 10.72 -30.34
C TYR A 756 -16.55 11.29 -31.41
N PRO A 757 -15.66 12.23 -31.04
CA PRO A 757 -14.69 12.80 -31.98
C PRO A 757 -13.69 11.74 -32.46
N VAL A 758 -13.67 11.51 -33.78
CA VAL A 758 -12.66 10.72 -34.49
C VAL A 758 -11.69 11.67 -35.19
N SER A 759 -10.45 11.25 -35.43
CA SER A 759 -9.48 12.00 -36.23
C SER A 759 -8.60 10.99 -37.00
N PRO A 760 -8.17 11.31 -38.24
CA PRO A 760 -7.23 10.47 -38.99
C PRO A 760 -6.07 9.99 -38.11
N SER A 761 -5.89 8.67 -38.04
CA SER A 761 -4.82 8.05 -37.26
C SER A 761 -4.31 6.79 -37.94
N THR A 762 -3.03 6.48 -37.75
CA THR A 762 -2.48 5.20 -38.18
C THR A 762 -3.04 4.06 -37.32
N PRO A 763 -3.00 2.80 -37.81
CA PRO A 763 -2.95 1.65 -36.92
C PRO A 763 -1.72 1.75 -35.99
N GLU A 764 -1.57 0.77 -35.10
CA GLU A 764 -0.28 0.55 -34.45
C GLU A 764 0.75 0.12 -35.50
N LEU A 765 1.91 0.78 -35.49
CA LEU A 765 2.98 0.57 -36.45
C LEU A 765 4.18 -0.03 -35.72
N HIS A 766 4.63 -1.20 -36.16
CA HIS A 766 5.81 -1.87 -35.62
C HIS A 766 7.01 -1.66 -36.52
N LEU A 767 8.18 -1.56 -35.90
CA LEU A 767 9.47 -1.39 -36.56
C LEU A 767 10.49 -2.31 -35.88
N ASP A 768 10.96 -3.31 -36.61
CA ASP A 768 11.94 -4.28 -36.10
C ASP A 768 13.29 -3.61 -35.79
N VAL A 769 13.81 -3.91 -34.61
CA VAL A 769 15.13 -3.50 -34.12
C VAL A 769 15.76 -4.68 -33.36
N THR A 770 16.67 -4.45 -32.42
CA THR A 770 17.19 -5.50 -31.51
C THR A 770 16.81 -5.19 -30.07
N GLU A 771 16.80 -6.21 -29.19
CA GLU A 771 16.62 -6.01 -27.74
C GLU A 771 17.67 -5.02 -27.18
N ASP A 772 18.92 -5.13 -27.61
CA ASP A 772 20.01 -4.24 -27.17
C ASP A 772 19.82 -2.79 -27.64
N SER A 773 19.30 -2.59 -28.86
CA SER A 773 19.23 -1.26 -29.48
C SER A 773 17.95 -0.48 -29.15
N LYS A 774 16.82 -1.15 -28.90
CA LYS A 774 15.50 -0.49 -28.80
C LYS A 774 15.46 0.62 -27.72
N PHE A 775 16.03 0.35 -26.55
CA PHE A 775 16.08 1.35 -25.47
C PHE A 775 17.11 2.45 -25.74
N ALA A 776 18.25 2.14 -26.34
CA ALA A 776 19.27 3.12 -26.70
C ALA A 776 18.78 4.12 -27.76
N ILE A 777 17.98 3.67 -28.74
CA ILE A 777 17.35 4.54 -29.75
C ILE A 777 16.38 5.52 -29.09
N ILE A 778 15.51 5.04 -28.18
CA ILE A 778 14.58 5.89 -27.43
C ILE A 778 15.31 6.92 -26.56
N GLN A 779 16.35 6.50 -25.83
CA GLN A 779 17.17 7.42 -25.02
C GLN A 779 17.86 8.49 -25.89
N ALA A 780 18.37 8.11 -27.06
CA ALA A 780 19.02 9.04 -27.98
C ALA A 780 18.02 10.02 -28.64
N LEU A 781 16.77 9.59 -28.90
CA LEU A 781 15.69 10.49 -29.29
C LEU A 781 15.35 11.49 -28.16
N GLN A 782 15.14 11.00 -26.93
CA GLN A 782 14.88 11.84 -25.75
C GLN A 782 15.98 12.89 -25.52
N ALA A 783 17.24 12.57 -25.83
CA ALA A 783 18.39 13.44 -25.58
C ALA A 783 18.78 14.38 -26.75
N LYS A 784 18.34 14.10 -28.00
CA LYS A 784 18.85 14.80 -29.21
C LYS A 784 17.79 15.34 -30.16
N ALA A 785 16.57 14.77 -30.16
CA ALA A 785 15.57 15.13 -31.15
C ALA A 785 14.96 16.52 -30.87
N SER A 786 14.63 17.24 -31.93
CA SER A 786 13.95 18.54 -31.87
C SER A 786 12.55 18.43 -32.45
N TRP A 787 11.54 18.74 -31.63
CA TRP A 787 10.13 18.48 -31.92
C TRP A 787 9.32 19.74 -32.28
N GLY A 788 10.02 20.85 -32.57
CA GLY A 788 9.40 22.12 -32.95
C GLY A 788 8.59 22.76 -31.83
N ASP A 789 7.31 23.01 -32.08
CA ASP A 789 6.32 23.58 -31.17
C ASP A 789 5.51 22.53 -30.38
N GLY A 790 5.76 21.23 -30.62
CA GLY A 790 5.04 20.14 -29.96
C GLY A 790 5.41 19.96 -28.48
N SER A 791 4.40 19.68 -27.65
CA SER A 791 4.58 19.35 -26.23
C SER A 791 5.11 17.93 -26.07
N VAL A 792 6.35 17.79 -25.60
CA VAL A 792 7.04 16.50 -25.48
C VAL A 792 6.75 15.83 -24.14
N ASN A 793 6.34 14.57 -24.17
CA ASN A 793 6.14 13.71 -23.01
C ASN A 793 7.03 12.45 -23.14
N THR A 794 7.96 12.27 -22.20
CA THR A 794 8.94 11.17 -22.18
C THR A 794 8.63 10.09 -21.14
N LEU A 795 7.38 10.00 -20.68
CA LEU A 795 6.95 9.06 -19.63
C LEU A 795 7.08 7.59 -20.04
N ASP A 796 6.78 7.29 -21.31
CA ASP A 796 6.97 6.00 -21.96
C ASP A 796 7.28 6.26 -23.44
N GLY A 797 8.53 6.01 -23.85
CA GLY A 797 9.03 6.42 -25.16
C GLY A 797 9.20 7.93 -25.30
N VAL A 798 8.82 8.45 -26.47
CA VAL A 798 8.65 9.87 -26.77
C VAL A 798 7.28 10.05 -27.43
N ARG A 799 6.34 10.65 -26.71
CA ARG A 799 5.09 11.20 -27.25
C ARG A 799 5.27 12.70 -27.48
N VAL A 800 4.68 13.22 -28.55
CA VAL A 800 4.64 14.66 -28.85
C VAL A 800 3.21 15.05 -29.23
N ASP A 801 2.59 15.90 -28.43
CA ASP A 801 1.27 16.46 -28.71
C ASP A 801 1.43 17.85 -29.36
N PHE A 802 1.01 17.95 -30.63
CA PHE A 802 0.96 19.19 -31.40
C PHE A 802 -0.44 19.84 -31.29
N PRO A 803 -0.60 21.13 -31.67
CA PRO A 803 -1.91 21.79 -31.66
C PRO A 803 -3.01 21.04 -32.44
N LYS A 804 -2.64 20.35 -33.52
CA LYS A 804 -3.57 19.66 -34.44
C LYS A 804 -3.39 18.15 -34.56
N GLY A 805 -2.63 17.50 -33.66
CA GLY A 805 -2.38 16.07 -33.72
C GLY A 805 -1.39 15.60 -32.66
N TRP A 806 -0.99 14.33 -32.71
CA TRP A 806 0.08 13.81 -31.86
C TRP A 806 0.81 12.64 -32.54
N GLY A 807 2.02 12.36 -32.08
CA GLY A 807 2.79 11.18 -32.48
C GLY A 807 3.48 10.53 -31.28
N LEU A 808 3.78 9.24 -31.40
CA LEU A 808 4.49 8.45 -30.40
C LEU A 808 5.49 7.51 -31.07
N ILE A 809 6.65 7.35 -30.43
CA ILE A 809 7.56 6.23 -30.63
C ILE A 809 8.03 5.70 -29.27
N ARG A 810 7.88 4.40 -29.01
CA ARG A 810 8.29 3.73 -27.76
C ARG A 810 8.91 2.37 -28.03
N ALA A 811 9.70 1.84 -27.10
CA ALA A 811 10.17 0.47 -27.17
C ALA A 811 9.08 -0.51 -26.71
N SER A 812 8.96 -1.67 -27.34
CA SER A 812 8.19 -2.79 -26.79
C SER A 812 8.96 -3.45 -25.64
N ASN A 813 8.24 -3.84 -24.59
CA ASN A 813 8.80 -4.51 -23.41
C ASN A 813 8.70 -6.04 -23.47
N THR A 814 8.07 -6.59 -24.52
CA THR A 814 7.89 -8.03 -24.77
C THR A 814 8.56 -8.51 -26.06
N THR A 815 8.85 -7.60 -27.00
CA THR A 815 9.40 -7.90 -28.34
C THR A 815 10.48 -6.89 -28.76
N PRO A 816 11.35 -7.23 -29.73
CA PRO A 816 12.45 -6.38 -30.20
C PRO A 816 11.99 -5.33 -31.22
N VAL A 817 10.88 -4.63 -30.95
CA VAL A 817 10.30 -3.64 -31.87
C VAL A 817 10.19 -2.26 -31.23
N LEU A 818 10.25 -1.23 -32.07
CA LEU A 818 9.71 0.09 -31.74
C LEU A 818 8.24 0.14 -32.18
N VAL A 819 7.38 0.60 -31.27
CA VAL A 819 5.94 0.79 -31.47
C VAL A 819 5.67 2.26 -31.71
N MET A 820 4.95 2.56 -32.78
CA MET A 820 4.57 3.91 -33.19
C MET A 820 3.05 4.03 -33.41
N ARG A 821 2.52 5.23 -33.17
CA ARG A 821 1.16 5.62 -33.57
C ARG A 821 1.13 7.13 -33.81
N PHE A 822 0.34 7.56 -34.80
CA PHE A 822 0.17 8.97 -35.16
C PHE A 822 -1.31 9.29 -35.32
N GLU A 823 -1.71 10.51 -34.98
CA GLU A 823 -3.05 11.07 -35.18
C GLU A 823 -2.93 12.54 -35.64
N GLY A 824 -3.72 12.94 -36.62
CA GLY A 824 -3.86 14.33 -37.06
C GLY A 824 -5.32 14.69 -37.26
N ASP A 825 -5.68 15.94 -36.99
CA ASP A 825 -7.02 16.48 -37.22
C ASP A 825 -7.40 16.51 -38.72
N THR A 826 -6.39 16.37 -39.59
CA THR A 826 -6.50 16.22 -41.06
C THR A 826 -5.42 15.27 -41.55
N GLU A 827 -5.62 14.66 -42.71
CA GLU A 827 -4.64 13.78 -43.37
C GLU A 827 -3.29 14.47 -43.62
N ASP A 828 -3.30 15.73 -44.06
CA ASP A 828 -2.08 16.53 -44.26
C ASP A 828 -1.25 16.69 -42.96
N GLU A 829 -1.93 16.83 -41.82
CA GLU A 829 -1.30 16.99 -40.50
C GLU A 829 -0.79 15.64 -39.97
N LEU A 830 -1.50 14.54 -40.23
CA LEU A 830 -1.05 13.18 -39.93
C LEU A 830 0.28 12.89 -40.66
N GLN A 831 0.33 13.18 -41.96
CA GLN A 831 1.53 13.01 -42.80
C GLN A 831 2.66 13.96 -42.38
N ARG A 832 2.36 15.21 -41.99
CA ARG A 832 3.35 16.14 -41.41
C ARG A 832 3.98 15.57 -40.14
N ILE A 833 3.18 15.03 -39.23
CA ILE A 833 3.67 14.45 -37.96
C ILE A 833 4.51 13.20 -38.23
N GLN A 834 4.05 12.31 -39.11
CA GLN A 834 4.83 11.14 -39.57
C GLN A 834 6.20 11.55 -40.12
N GLN A 835 6.27 12.58 -40.96
CA GLN A 835 7.52 13.08 -41.52
C GLN A 835 8.47 13.66 -40.45
N VAL A 836 7.95 14.39 -39.45
CA VAL A 836 8.77 14.87 -38.32
C VAL A 836 9.39 13.71 -37.55
N PHE A 837 8.61 12.68 -37.21
CA PHE A 837 9.13 11.50 -36.51
C PHE A 837 10.14 10.70 -37.35
N ARG A 838 9.92 10.61 -38.68
CA ARG A 838 10.88 10.02 -39.63
C ARG A 838 12.22 10.74 -39.62
N GLU A 839 12.20 12.06 -39.69
CA GLU A 839 13.41 12.89 -39.65
C GLU A 839 14.16 12.76 -38.33
N GLN A 840 13.46 12.77 -37.19
CA GLN A 840 14.10 12.61 -35.88
C GLN A 840 14.66 11.19 -35.66
N LEU A 841 13.99 10.14 -36.13
CA LEU A 841 14.51 8.77 -36.02
C LEU A 841 15.75 8.56 -36.91
N LEU A 842 15.71 8.99 -38.17
CA LEU A 842 16.86 8.85 -39.09
C LEU A 842 18.07 9.71 -38.66
N ALA A 843 17.86 10.82 -37.95
CA ALA A 843 18.94 11.61 -37.35
C ALA A 843 19.63 10.91 -36.16
N VAL A 844 18.95 9.94 -35.53
CA VAL A 844 19.45 9.18 -34.37
C VAL A 844 19.98 7.79 -34.77
N ALA A 845 19.33 7.13 -35.72
CA ALA A 845 19.63 5.79 -36.20
C ALA A 845 19.48 5.73 -37.75
N PRO A 846 20.52 6.15 -38.51
CA PRO A 846 20.42 6.34 -39.97
C PRO A 846 20.16 5.05 -40.77
N ASP A 847 20.56 3.90 -40.25
CA ASP A 847 20.46 2.60 -40.93
C ASP A 847 19.07 1.93 -40.81
N ILE A 848 18.14 2.56 -40.10
CA ILE A 848 16.77 2.05 -39.90
C ILE A 848 15.96 2.16 -41.20
N GLN A 849 15.35 1.05 -41.62
CA GLN A 849 14.36 1.06 -42.70
C GLN A 849 13.02 1.55 -42.15
N TRP A 850 12.56 2.69 -42.67
CA TRP A 850 11.30 3.30 -42.25
C TRP A 850 10.09 2.58 -42.89
N PRO A 851 9.08 2.14 -42.11
CA PRO A 851 8.14 1.12 -42.58
C PRO A 851 6.92 1.62 -43.40
N PHE A 852 6.89 2.90 -43.79
CA PHE A 852 5.83 3.52 -44.63
C PHE A 852 6.32 4.75 -45.43
#